data_AF-A0A954LZI0-F1
#
_entry.id   AF-A0A954LZI0-F1
#
_cell.length_a   1.000
_cell.length_b   1.000
_cell.length_c   1.000
_cell.angle_alpha   90.00
_cell.angle_beta   90.00
_cell.angle_gamma   90.00
#
_symmetry.space_group_name_H-M   'P 1'
#
loop_
_entity.id
_entity.type
_entity.pdbx_description
1 polymer ?
#
loop_
_entity_poly.entity_id
_entity_poly.type
_entity_poly.pdbx_seq_one_letter_code
_entity_poly.pdbx_strand_id
1 'polypeptide(L)'
;MSQRLRFAISSAAVFLVAGTVSSVEAQELPGNWQSLPPEEFVDVLEPLQENGTVSGSEDEPTTRHAANLLLENIDTEQDYSVLARLQRIGRRVFHTDSGKTQQLKAAIVAREDDWTGRPYEHARGRITLMAYLGFPFEDRLDVGRQWHLAGGQLTDVWEEDLYAAQYVLSSAHVVSGSFSVRWEGNITAPQAGNYSFSVSPIDVNAIHDKYHVQLSMTVTVGGQQVISATPAVWDDASSPVSLQAGSSTPIQVDLTVEAASDVRGALHAMLFWEGPGIERGIVPASQLTPPDGSGQGLEGTYTWNENGEFQRVTRVDSTIDFVWGNGHLAMTENLDSESVQKFLDEAMSSTALDGYEASGELHPSFKSPDHTSSLLTSAQRRAFLQDLIVRPSLLNDVEPKDAWKFYRSYRFGAADEALEVFGLWALQHADRTPNPSAGSSHSIDGDFRDACRRIGHYIAHETSQADELRDGHLEQTDGSCCLPIAYTLNYSYLSQGKLDEWIADLDARLDQPGVAGDKRVNWLIARGHAEEIRQGPSGPYTVPHYRWGAARPWLDQALADAQSAEVKARVAKEIAARLLISRQYDEARTVLQEAAASTPAEIAADLNGLIESVNSAEADLQVAQQEQAAAAEQAYLDSLQRRRDRASAAGNTEAVARYDALLQATSGE
;
A
#
# COMPACT_ATOMS: atom_id res chain seq x y z
N MET A 1 -13.28 -12.67 30.65
CA MET A 1 -12.54 -13.85 30.17
C MET A 1 -13.56 -14.82 29.59
N SER A 2 -14.10 -14.47 28.42
CA SER A 2 -15.07 -15.25 27.65
C SER A 2 -14.82 -14.94 26.17
N GLN A 3 -14.97 -15.98 25.35
CA GLN A 3 -14.71 -16.02 23.91
C GLN A 3 -15.13 -14.74 23.19
N ARG A 4 -14.15 -13.96 22.72
CA ARG A 4 -14.32 -12.97 21.66
C ARG A 4 -13.66 -13.57 20.43
N LEU A 5 -14.45 -14.14 19.51
CA LEU A 5 -14.01 -14.35 18.15
C LEU A 5 -13.72 -12.95 17.58
N ARG A 6 -12.44 -12.66 17.32
CA ARG A 6 -12.00 -11.40 16.74
C ARG A 6 -11.86 -11.62 15.23
N PHE A 7 -12.68 -10.93 14.44
CA PHE A 7 -12.57 -10.88 12.98
C PHE A 7 -11.96 -9.52 12.60
N ALA A 8 -10.77 -9.54 12.01
CA ALA A 8 -10.09 -8.35 11.50
C ALA A 8 -10.41 -8.18 10.00
N ILE A 9 -10.95 -7.02 9.60
CA ILE A 9 -11.25 -6.74 8.18
C ILE A 9 -10.77 -5.32 7.86
N SER A 10 -9.62 -5.19 7.19
CA SER A 10 -9.19 -3.92 6.58
C SER A 10 -9.88 -3.71 5.24
N SER A 11 -10.59 -2.60 5.10
CA SER A 11 -11.14 -2.11 3.84
C SER A 11 -10.05 -1.52 2.95
N ALA A 12 -9.20 -2.37 2.34
CA ALA A 12 -8.48 -2.16 1.07
C ALA A 12 -7.37 -3.20 0.85
N ALA A 13 -7.72 -4.49 0.81
CA ALA A 13 -6.93 -5.54 0.14
C ALA A 13 -7.75 -6.83 0.09
N VAL A 14 -8.43 -7.09 -1.02
CA VAL A 14 -8.87 -8.44 -1.37
C VAL A 14 -7.97 -8.87 -2.53
N PHE A 15 -6.89 -9.57 -2.21
CA PHE A 15 -6.16 -10.42 -3.15
C PHE A 15 -5.78 -11.72 -2.43
N LEU A 16 -5.89 -12.80 -3.19
CA LEU A 16 -5.93 -14.21 -2.77
C LEU A 16 -4.94 -14.58 -1.65
N VAL A 17 -5.48 -15.17 -0.59
CA VAL A 17 -4.72 -16.08 0.29
C VAL A 17 -4.53 -17.39 -0.48
N ALA A 18 -3.31 -17.66 -0.92
CA ALA A 18 -2.90 -18.99 -1.37
C ALA A 18 -1.73 -19.45 -0.49
N GLY A 19 -2.06 -19.85 0.74
CA GLY A 19 -1.19 -20.64 1.61
C GLY A 19 -1.62 -22.11 1.54
N THR A 20 -0.64 -22.99 1.26
CA THR A 20 -0.70 -24.47 1.33
C THR A 20 -2.11 -25.08 1.47
N VAL A 21 -2.77 -25.35 0.34
CA VAL A 21 -3.96 -26.19 0.31
C VAL A 21 -3.51 -27.62 0.60
N SER A 22 -3.47 -27.98 1.88
CA SER A 22 -3.99 -29.30 2.25
C SER A 22 -5.37 -29.35 1.63
N SER A 23 -5.70 -30.34 0.80
CA SER A 23 -7.01 -30.46 0.14
C SER A 23 -8.14 -30.27 1.14
N VAL A 24 -8.62 -29.04 1.30
CA VAL A 24 -9.82 -28.73 2.06
C VAL A 24 -10.93 -29.16 1.12
N GLU A 25 -11.68 -30.19 1.51
CA GLU A 25 -12.90 -30.58 0.81
C GLU A 25 -13.70 -29.30 0.54
N ALA A 26 -14.01 -29.03 -0.72
CA ALA A 26 -14.83 -27.89 -1.10
C ALA A 26 -16.13 -27.97 -0.28
N GLN A 27 -16.31 -27.05 0.66
CA GLN A 27 -17.54 -27.00 1.44
C GLN A 27 -18.68 -26.64 0.47
N GLU A 28 -19.55 -27.61 0.19
CA GLU A 28 -20.75 -27.37 -0.61
C GLU A 28 -21.69 -26.42 0.14
N LEU A 29 -22.25 -25.45 -0.57
CA LEU A 29 -23.27 -24.58 -0.01
C LEU A 29 -24.46 -25.42 0.47
N PRO A 30 -25.07 -25.09 1.62
CA PRO A 30 -26.30 -25.73 2.06
C PRO A 30 -27.35 -25.69 0.95
N GLY A 31 -28.05 -26.80 0.69
CA GLY A 31 -29.04 -26.87 -0.39
C GLY A 31 -30.20 -25.86 -0.28
N ASN A 32 -30.35 -25.21 0.89
CA ASN A 32 -31.33 -24.17 1.18
C ASN A 32 -30.73 -22.75 1.26
N TRP A 33 -29.51 -22.51 0.75
CA TRP A 33 -28.80 -21.24 0.93
C TRP A 33 -29.60 -20.01 0.47
N GLN A 34 -30.44 -20.15 -0.56
CA GLN A 34 -31.30 -19.07 -1.11
C GLN A 34 -32.45 -18.65 -0.19
N SER A 35 -32.71 -19.43 0.86
CA SER A 35 -33.76 -19.18 1.85
C SER A 35 -33.19 -18.81 3.22
N LEU A 36 -31.87 -18.71 3.34
CA LEU A 36 -31.23 -18.28 4.58
C LEU A 36 -31.54 -16.81 4.84
N PRO A 37 -31.76 -16.41 6.10
CA PRO A 37 -31.81 -15.01 6.45
C PRO A 37 -30.46 -14.32 6.16
N PRO A 38 -30.43 -12.99 6.00
CA PRO A 38 -29.22 -12.22 5.67
C PRO A 38 -27.97 -12.60 6.47
N GLU A 39 -28.09 -12.74 7.79
CA GLU A 39 -26.98 -13.05 8.71
C GLU A 39 -26.43 -14.47 8.49
N GLU A 40 -27.29 -15.49 8.48
CA GLU A 40 -26.87 -16.88 8.22
C GLU A 40 -26.29 -17.04 6.81
N PHE A 41 -26.83 -16.30 5.82
CA PHE A 41 -26.32 -16.34 4.46
C PHE A 41 -24.89 -15.80 4.36
N VAL A 42 -24.57 -14.67 5.02
CA VAL A 42 -23.21 -14.12 5.00
C VAL A 42 -22.23 -15.00 5.80
N ASP A 43 -22.66 -15.59 6.91
CA ASP A 43 -21.83 -16.47 7.75
C ASP A 43 -21.45 -17.76 7.03
N VAL A 44 -22.34 -18.28 6.18
CA VAL A 44 -22.04 -19.46 5.34
C VAL A 44 -21.05 -19.13 4.22
N LEU A 45 -21.11 -17.93 3.64
CA LEU A 45 -20.33 -17.59 2.46
C LEU A 45 -18.94 -17.02 2.75
N GLU A 46 -18.77 -16.31 3.86
CA GLU A 46 -17.51 -15.60 4.16
C GLU A 46 -16.30 -16.55 4.27
N PRO A 47 -16.36 -17.69 4.98
CA PRO A 47 -15.25 -18.64 5.03
C PRO A 47 -14.89 -19.23 3.66
N LEU A 48 -15.89 -19.37 2.78
CA LEU A 48 -15.71 -19.92 1.44
C LEU A 48 -15.00 -18.92 0.52
N GLN A 49 -15.23 -17.61 0.71
CA GLN A 49 -14.52 -16.54 0.01
C GLN A 49 -13.08 -16.37 0.52
N GLU A 50 -12.87 -16.46 1.85
CA GLU A 50 -11.54 -16.29 2.46
C GLU A 50 -10.57 -17.42 2.09
N ASN A 51 -11.06 -18.65 1.97
CA ASN A 51 -10.24 -19.82 1.62
C ASN A 51 -10.01 -19.98 0.11
N GLY A 52 -10.47 -19.05 -0.73
CA GLY A 52 -10.36 -19.15 -2.20
C GLY A 52 -11.11 -20.33 -2.82
N THR A 53 -11.87 -21.11 -2.03
CA THR A 53 -12.69 -22.25 -2.45
C THR A 53 -13.84 -21.85 -3.36
N VAL A 54 -14.25 -20.58 -3.33
CA VAL A 54 -15.05 -19.98 -4.41
C VAL A 54 -14.07 -19.39 -5.42
N SER A 55 -13.50 -20.25 -6.27
CA SER A 55 -12.66 -19.81 -7.39
C SER A 55 -13.43 -18.83 -8.26
N GLY A 56 -12.77 -17.76 -8.68
CA GLY A 56 -13.34 -16.62 -9.41
C GLY A 56 -13.89 -16.92 -10.81
N SER A 57 -14.82 -17.86 -10.98
CA SER A 57 -15.74 -17.89 -12.11
C SER A 57 -17.20 -17.95 -11.64
N GLU A 58 -17.94 -16.87 -11.92
CA GLU A 58 -19.22 -16.99 -12.63
C GLU A 58 -20.45 -17.67 -11.99
N ASP A 59 -20.52 -17.93 -10.68
CA ASP A 59 -21.84 -18.23 -10.08
C ASP A 59 -22.64 -16.95 -9.78
N GLU A 60 -23.20 -16.41 -10.87
CA GLU A 60 -24.16 -15.32 -10.93
C GLU A 60 -25.35 -15.43 -9.93
N PRO A 61 -25.78 -16.59 -9.41
CA PRO A 61 -26.87 -16.67 -8.43
C PRO A 61 -26.55 -16.12 -7.04
N THR A 62 -25.41 -16.46 -6.43
CA THR A 62 -25.09 -16.07 -5.03
C THR A 62 -24.80 -14.58 -4.91
N THR A 63 -24.05 -14.02 -5.87
CA THR A 63 -23.77 -12.58 -5.96
C THR A 63 -25.05 -11.77 -6.21
N ARG A 64 -25.92 -12.22 -7.13
CA ARG A 64 -27.22 -11.57 -7.37
C ARG A 64 -28.14 -11.68 -6.16
N HIS A 65 -28.16 -12.83 -5.50
CA HIS A 65 -28.95 -13.03 -4.29
C HIS A 65 -28.47 -12.12 -3.15
N ALA A 66 -27.16 -12.02 -2.91
CA ALA A 66 -26.58 -11.09 -1.94
C ALA A 66 -26.97 -9.64 -2.23
N ALA A 67 -26.87 -9.22 -3.50
CA ALA A 67 -27.27 -7.87 -3.92
C ALA A 67 -28.77 -7.62 -3.73
N ASN A 68 -29.62 -8.62 -3.98
CA ASN A 68 -31.07 -8.51 -3.76
C ASN A 68 -31.40 -8.46 -2.27
N LEU A 69 -30.82 -9.34 -1.44
CA LEU A 69 -30.97 -9.30 0.02
C LEU A 69 -30.56 -7.94 0.59
N LEU A 70 -29.48 -7.34 0.09
CA LEU A 70 -29.08 -5.99 0.49
C LEU A 70 -30.16 -4.95 0.15
N LEU A 71 -30.67 -4.94 -1.09
CA LEU A 71 -31.70 -3.99 -1.51
C LEU A 71 -33.04 -4.20 -0.78
N GLU A 72 -33.37 -5.44 -0.42
CA GLU A 72 -34.59 -5.78 0.33
C GLU A 72 -34.51 -5.39 1.81
N ASN A 73 -33.29 -5.31 2.37
CA ASN A 73 -33.07 -5.08 3.80
C ASN A 73 -32.43 -3.73 4.13
N ILE A 74 -32.11 -2.89 3.15
CA ILE A 74 -31.46 -1.60 3.42
C ILE A 74 -32.37 -0.64 4.21
N ASP A 75 -33.68 -0.68 3.98
CA ASP A 75 -34.68 0.18 4.65
C ASP A 75 -35.27 -0.48 5.92
N THR A 76 -34.73 -1.61 6.38
CA THR A 76 -35.19 -2.32 7.60
C THR A 76 -34.25 -2.07 8.78
N GLU A 77 -34.58 -2.61 9.97
CA GLU A 77 -33.70 -2.55 11.14
C GLU A 77 -32.46 -3.47 11.05
N GLN A 78 -32.19 -4.06 9.87
CA GLN A 78 -31.04 -4.92 9.67
C GLN A 78 -29.73 -4.19 10.03
N ASP A 79 -28.87 -4.92 10.74
CA ASP A 79 -27.58 -4.41 11.18
C ASP A 79 -26.65 -4.11 10.00
N TYR A 80 -26.02 -2.94 10.02
CA TYR A 80 -25.14 -2.51 8.93
C TYR A 80 -23.89 -3.38 8.76
N SER A 81 -23.45 -4.09 9.80
CA SER A 81 -22.36 -5.07 9.65
C SER A 81 -22.74 -6.19 8.67
N VAL A 82 -24.00 -6.65 8.72
CA VAL A 82 -24.55 -7.64 7.78
C VAL A 82 -24.73 -7.02 6.39
N LEU A 83 -25.28 -5.80 6.30
CA LEU A 83 -25.48 -5.12 5.02
C LEU A 83 -24.16 -4.84 4.29
N ALA A 84 -23.10 -4.48 5.02
CA ALA A 84 -21.76 -4.29 4.45
C ALA A 84 -21.17 -5.61 3.91
N ARG A 85 -21.34 -6.73 4.65
CA ARG A 85 -20.92 -8.07 4.20
C ARG A 85 -21.69 -8.50 2.95
N LEU A 86 -23.00 -8.27 2.90
CA LEU A 86 -23.83 -8.51 1.70
C LEU A 86 -23.37 -7.66 0.51
N GLN A 87 -23.03 -6.39 0.71
CA GLN A 87 -22.53 -5.54 -0.37
C GLN A 87 -21.21 -6.08 -0.90
N ARG A 88 -20.30 -6.52 -0.02
CA ARG A 88 -19.00 -7.08 -0.42
C ARG A 88 -19.20 -8.33 -1.29
N ILE A 89 -20.10 -9.23 -0.89
CA ILE A 89 -20.45 -10.43 -1.67
C ILE A 89 -21.11 -10.03 -3.01
N GLY A 90 -22.06 -9.09 -2.99
CA GLY A 90 -22.80 -8.62 -4.16
C GLY A 90 -22.08 -7.58 -5.04
N ARG A 91 -20.83 -7.23 -4.71
CA ARG A 91 -20.14 -6.02 -5.21
C ARG A 91 -20.16 -5.88 -6.73
N ARG A 92 -19.97 -6.98 -7.46
CA ARG A 92 -19.92 -6.98 -8.94
C ARG A 92 -21.22 -6.50 -9.56
N VAL A 93 -22.37 -6.89 -9.01
CA VAL A 93 -23.70 -6.45 -9.48
C VAL A 93 -23.82 -4.94 -9.40
N PHE A 94 -23.40 -4.34 -8.28
CA PHE A 94 -23.41 -2.88 -8.11
C PHE A 94 -22.39 -2.17 -9.02
N HIS A 95 -21.24 -2.80 -9.32
CA HIS A 95 -20.27 -2.22 -10.26
C HIS A 95 -20.79 -2.22 -11.70
N THR A 96 -21.58 -3.22 -12.10
CA THR A 96 -22.11 -3.33 -13.47
C THR A 96 -23.48 -2.67 -13.66
N ASP A 97 -24.25 -2.49 -12.59
CA ASP A 97 -25.59 -1.89 -12.62
C ASP A 97 -25.60 -0.57 -11.86
N SER A 98 -25.42 0.53 -12.59
CA SER A 98 -25.46 1.88 -12.02
C SER A 98 -26.82 2.22 -11.42
N GLY A 99 -27.91 1.62 -11.91
CA GLY A 99 -29.26 1.85 -11.39
C GLY A 99 -29.43 1.31 -9.97
N LYS A 100 -29.01 0.06 -9.75
CA LYS A 100 -28.98 -0.55 -8.40
C LYS A 100 -28.05 0.20 -7.45
N THR A 101 -26.90 0.67 -7.93
CA THR A 101 -25.99 1.50 -7.11
C THR A 101 -26.63 2.81 -6.69
N GLN A 102 -27.32 3.52 -7.59
CA GLN A 102 -28.03 4.75 -7.24
C GLN A 102 -29.22 4.51 -6.31
N GLN A 103 -29.95 3.41 -6.50
CA GLN A 103 -31.02 2.99 -5.58
C GLN A 103 -30.46 2.78 -4.16
N LEU A 104 -29.36 2.03 -4.04
CA LEU A 104 -28.74 1.76 -2.75
C LEU A 104 -28.19 3.02 -2.08
N LYS A 105 -27.58 3.95 -2.85
CA LYS A 105 -27.18 5.27 -2.33
C LYS A 105 -28.36 6.06 -1.79
N ALA A 106 -29.46 6.11 -2.54
CA ALA A 106 -30.66 6.84 -2.14
C ALA A 106 -31.26 6.27 -0.84
N ALA A 107 -31.31 4.93 -0.72
CA ALA A 107 -31.79 4.25 0.49
C ALA A 107 -30.93 4.58 1.72
N ILE A 108 -29.60 4.55 1.61
CA ILE A 108 -28.70 4.89 2.71
C ILE A 108 -28.88 6.34 3.19
N VAL A 109 -29.14 7.26 2.27
CA VAL A 109 -29.40 8.68 2.60
C VAL A 109 -30.77 8.86 3.24
N ALA A 110 -31.77 8.10 2.78
CA ALA A 110 -33.14 8.19 3.29
C ALA A 110 -33.34 7.53 4.66
N ARG A 111 -32.49 6.56 5.01
CA ARG A 111 -32.58 5.83 6.29
C ARG A 111 -32.15 6.70 7.46
N GLU A 112 -33.10 6.90 8.39
CA GLU A 112 -32.88 7.49 9.70
C GLU A 112 -32.53 6.38 10.70
N ASP A 113 -31.36 6.48 11.34
CA ASP A 113 -30.92 5.51 12.33
C ASP A 113 -30.90 6.14 13.73
N ASP A 114 -31.41 5.40 14.72
CA ASP A 114 -31.15 5.70 16.13
C ASP A 114 -29.86 5.00 16.57
N TRP A 115 -28.84 5.83 16.84
CA TRP A 115 -27.52 5.40 17.28
C TRP A 115 -27.45 5.07 18.77
N THR A 116 -28.48 5.42 19.55
CA THR A 116 -28.48 5.27 21.01
C THR A 116 -28.32 3.80 21.41
N GLY A 117 -27.23 3.49 22.13
CA GLY A 117 -26.93 2.14 22.58
C GLY A 117 -26.53 1.15 21.48
N ARG A 118 -26.27 1.62 20.24
CA ARG A 118 -25.76 0.77 19.16
C ARG A 118 -24.26 0.50 19.33
N PRO A 119 -23.79 -0.72 19.03
CA PRO A 119 -22.37 -1.05 19.09
C PRO A 119 -21.59 -0.36 17.96
N TYR A 120 -20.29 -0.19 18.12
CA TYR A 120 -19.41 0.44 17.12
C TYR A 120 -19.49 -0.27 15.77
N GLU A 121 -19.62 -1.60 15.77
CA GLU A 121 -19.73 -2.44 14.58
C GLU A 121 -20.89 -2.04 13.66
N HIS A 122 -21.98 -1.50 14.23
CA HIS A 122 -23.11 -0.99 13.48
C HIS A 122 -22.71 0.28 12.68
N ALA A 123 -22.10 1.25 13.36
CA ALA A 123 -21.61 2.48 12.74
C ALA A 123 -20.53 2.18 11.69
N ARG A 124 -19.58 1.31 12.04
CA ARG A 124 -18.51 0.83 11.16
C ARG A 124 -19.07 0.17 9.89
N GLY A 125 -20.11 -0.64 10.02
CA GLY A 125 -20.81 -1.25 8.89
C GLY A 125 -21.36 -0.21 7.92
N ARG A 126 -22.01 0.86 8.43
CA ARG A 126 -22.57 1.93 7.59
C ARG A 126 -21.46 2.72 6.90
N ILE A 127 -20.40 3.07 7.63
CA ILE A 127 -19.19 3.74 7.11
C ILE A 127 -18.57 2.92 5.96
N THR A 128 -18.43 1.61 6.16
CA THR A 128 -17.87 0.68 5.17
C THR A 128 -18.75 0.60 3.93
N LEU A 129 -20.06 0.46 4.11
CA LEU A 129 -21.03 0.44 3.02
C LEU A 129 -21.00 1.74 2.20
N MET A 130 -20.98 2.89 2.87
CA MET A 130 -20.84 4.20 2.25
C MET A 130 -19.52 4.33 1.48
N ALA A 131 -18.42 3.82 2.03
CA ALA A 131 -17.12 3.81 1.34
C ALA A 131 -17.17 3.00 0.05
N TYR A 132 -17.77 1.81 0.07
CA TYR A 132 -17.92 0.97 -1.13
C TYR A 132 -18.79 1.58 -2.21
N LEU A 133 -19.72 2.47 -1.84
CA LEU A 133 -20.56 3.20 -2.77
C LEU A 133 -19.92 4.52 -3.22
N GLY A 134 -18.76 4.89 -2.67
CA GLY A 134 -18.08 6.14 -3.02
C GLY A 134 -18.84 7.37 -2.53
N PHE A 135 -19.36 7.33 -1.30
CA PHE A 135 -19.74 8.55 -0.60
C PHE A 135 -18.48 9.38 -0.24
N PRO A 136 -18.60 10.71 -0.15
CA PRO A 136 -17.58 11.58 0.42
C PRO A 136 -17.02 11.08 1.75
N PHE A 137 -15.78 11.44 2.08
CA PHE A 137 -15.17 11.01 3.35
C PHE A 137 -15.84 11.67 4.55
N GLU A 138 -16.26 12.91 4.39
CA GLU A 138 -16.91 13.74 5.40
C GLU A 138 -18.26 13.14 5.82
N ASP A 139 -19.09 12.73 4.86
CA ASP A 139 -20.37 12.05 5.10
C ASP A 139 -20.18 10.75 5.90
N ARG A 140 -19.07 10.04 5.66
CA ARG A 140 -18.73 8.82 6.41
C ARG A 140 -18.31 9.14 7.84
N LEU A 141 -17.56 10.22 8.05
CA LEU A 141 -17.18 10.66 9.39
C LEU A 141 -18.39 11.11 10.21
N ASP A 142 -19.41 11.69 9.57
CA ASP A 142 -20.65 12.08 10.25
C ASP A 142 -21.39 10.91 10.89
N VAL A 143 -21.34 9.73 10.28
CA VAL A 143 -21.91 8.51 10.87
C VAL A 143 -21.23 8.18 12.20
N GLY A 144 -19.89 8.19 12.23
CA GLY A 144 -19.13 7.96 13.46
C GLY A 144 -19.40 9.05 14.51
N ARG A 145 -19.56 10.31 14.08
CA ARG A 145 -19.93 11.43 14.96
C ARG A 145 -21.28 11.22 15.62
N GLN A 146 -22.28 10.86 14.85
CA GLN A 146 -23.61 10.60 15.38
C GLN A 146 -23.61 9.44 16.39
N TRP A 147 -22.86 8.37 16.11
CA TRP A 147 -22.66 7.27 17.05
C TRP A 147 -21.99 7.72 18.36
N HIS A 148 -20.91 8.50 18.28
CA HIS A 148 -20.23 9.01 19.46
C HIS A 148 -21.13 9.93 20.29
N LEU A 149 -21.84 10.87 19.64
CA LEU A 149 -22.79 11.77 20.29
C LEU A 149 -23.96 11.03 20.96
N ALA A 150 -24.30 9.84 20.46
CA ALA A 150 -25.30 8.96 21.06
C ALA A 150 -24.79 8.09 22.22
N GLY A 151 -23.53 8.29 22.64
CA GLY A 151 -22.94 7.67 23.83
C GLY A 151 -21.85 6.63 23.57
N GLY A 152 -21.48 6.38 22.30
CA GLY A 152 -20.38 5.48 21.94
C GLY A 152 -19.03 5.92 22.53
N GLN A 153 -18.23 4.96 23.02
CA GLN A 153 -16.94 5.25 23.67
C GLN A 153 -15.77 4.87 22.77
N LEU A 154 -14.64 5.59 22.86
CA LEU A 154 -13.42 5.25 22.13
C LEU A 154 -12.93 3.83 22.37
N THR A 155 -13.13 3.30 23.57
CA THR A 155 -12.76 1.92 23.93
C THR A 155 -13.55 0.85 23.17
N ASP A 156 -14.66 1.25 22.53
CA ASP A 156 -15.47 0.37 21.68
C ASP A 156 -15.00 0.40 20.21
N VAL A 157 -14.15 1.38 19.84
CA VAL A 157 -13.59 1.49 18.48
C VAL A 157 -12.49 0.45 18.30
N TRP A 158 -12.51 -0.20 17.14
CA TRP A 158 -11.48 -1.18 16.78
C TRP A 158 -10.12 -0.49 16.57
N GLU A 159 -9.04 -1.17 16.91
CA GLU A 159 -7.69 -0.60 16.88
C GLU A 159 -7.29 -0.17 15.46
N GLU A 160 -7.71 -0.92 14.44
CA GLU A 160 -7.51 -0.55 13.04
C GLU A 160 -8.25 0.72 12.58
N ASP A 161 -9.32 1.11 13.27
CA ASP A 161 -10.18 2.24 12.91
C ASP A 161 -9.95 3.49 13.78
N LEU A 162 -8.99 3.45 14.70
CA LEU A 162 -8.69 4.56 15.61
C LEU A 162 -8.39 5.87 14.90
N TYR A 163 -7.76 5.77 13.73
CA TYR A 163 -7.49 6.95 12.92
C TYR A 163 -8.78 7.65 12.48
N ALA A 164 -9.87 6.92 12.27
CA ALA A 164 -11.17 7.48 11.95
C ALA A 164 -11.80 8.08 13.21
N ALA A 165 -11.57 7.46 14.36
CA ALA A 165 -12.05 7.92 15.66
C ALA A 165 -11.58 9.36 15.96
N GLN A 166 -10.34 9.73 15.61
CA GLN A 166 -9.87 11.12 15.82
C GLN A 166 -10.76 12.13 15.08
N TYR A 167 -11.12 11.85 13.83
CA TYR A 167 -11.88 12.76 12.97
C TYR A 167 -13.34 12.86 13.42
N VAL A 168 -13.84 11.73 13.94
CA VAL A 168 -15.14 11.62 14.61
C VAL A 168 -15.16 12.50 15.86
N LEU A 169 -14.18 12.38 16.74
CA LEU A 169 -14.16 13.15 17.99
C LEU A 169 -13.92 14.64 17.79
N SER A 170 -13.06 15.01 16.84
CA SER A 170 -12.55 16.37 16.71
C SER A 170 -13.42 17.28 15.86
N SER A 171 -14.54 16.77 15.33
CA SER A 171 -15.35 17.42 14.29
C SER A 171 -14.50 18.03 13.18
N ALA A 172 -13.46 17.29 12.77
CA ALA A 172 -12.48 17.83 11.84
C ALA A 172 -13.12 18.05 10.46
N HIS A 173 -12.85 19.23 9.90
CA HIS A 173 -12.97 19.46 8.47
C HIS A 173 -11.75 18.86 7.77
N VAL A 174 -11.99 18.08 6.72
CA VAL A 174 -10.94 17.35 6.01
C VAL A 174 -10.65 18.05 4.70
N VAL A 175 -9.43 18.53 4.55
CA VAL A 175 -8.96 19.11 3.28
C VAL A 175 -8.27 18.01 2.48
N SER A 176 -8.79 17.75 1.29
CA SER A 176 -8.23 16.79 0.34
C SER A 176 -7.66 17.53 -0.87
N GLY A 177 -6.41 17.22 -1.25
CA GLY A 177 -5.74 17.84 -2.40
C GLY A 177 -4.92 19.07 -2.02
N SER A 178 -4.96 20.11 -2.87
CA SER A 178 -4.08 21.27 -2.75
C SER A 178 -4.43 22.19 -1.58
N PHE A 179 -3.41 22.63 -0.83
CA PHE A 179 -3.52 23.59 0.26
C PHE A 179 -2.22 24.37 0.45
N SER A 180 -2.24 25.41 1.28
CA SER A 180 -1.05 26.13 1.71
C SER A 180 -1.11 26.45 3.19
N VAL A 181 0.05 26.56 3.82
CA VAL A 181 0.19 26.94 5.22
C VAL A 181 1.30 27.95 5.37
N ARG A 182 1.05 29.00 6.15
CA ARG A 182 2.08 29.93 6.62
C ARG A 182 2.15 29.89 8.13
N TRP A 183 3.29 29.48 8.67
CA TRP A 183 3.59 29.58 10.10
C TRP A 183 4.42 30.83 10.35
N GLU A 184 3.95 31.70 11.25
CA GLU A 184 4.62 32.95 11.61
C GLU A 184 4.77 33.08 13.13
N GLY A 185 5.84 33.74 13.55
CA GLY A 185 6.11 34.02 14.95
C GLY A 185 7.56 34.39 15.19
N ASN A 186 8.06 34.01 16.35
CA ASN A 186 9.44 34.25 16.76
C ASN A 186 10.09 32.96 17.26
N ILE A 187 11.39 32.83 17.00
CA ILE A 187 12.25 31.83 17.60
C ILE A 187 13.18 32.47 18.63
N THR A 188 13.36 31.81 19.76
CA THR A 188 14.32 32.20 20.80
C THR A 188 15.39 31.12 20.94
N ALA A 189 16.65 31.49 20.84
CA ALA A 189 17.76 30.55 21.02
C ALA A 189 18.15 30.45 22.51
N PRO A 190 18.35 29.26 23.09
CA PRO A 190 18.78 29.14 24.48
C PRO A 190 20.25 29.54 24.69
N GLN A 191 21.08 29.40 23.65
CA GLN A 191 22.49 29.79 23.66
C GLN A 191 22.81 30.65 22.44
N ALA A 192 23.78 31.55 22.58
CA ALA A 192 24.27 32.35 21.47
C ALA A 192 25.21 31.51 20.61
N GLY A 193 25.08 31.61 19.29
CA GLY A 193 25.96 30.93 18.35
C GLY A 193 25.30 30.67 17.01
N ASN A 194 25.91 29.77 16.25
CA ASN A 194 25.47 29.43 14.91
C ASN A 194 24.52 28.23 14.97
N TYR A 195 23.31 28.41 14.45
CA TYR A 195 22.29 27.37 14.33
C TYR A 195 22.11 27.00 12.87
N SER A 196 21.97 25.71 12.59
CA SER A 196 21.53 25.23 11.27
C SER A 196 20.07 24.83 11.36
N PHE A 197 19.27 25.24 10.40
CA PHE A 197 17.88 24.80 10.25
C PHE A 197 17.82 23.77 9.14
N SER A 198 16.93 22.79 9.25
CA SER A 198 16.62 21.90 8.12
C SER A 198 15.14 21.57 8.08
N VAL A 199 14.62 21.28 6.90
CA VAL A 199 13.32 20.66 6.69
C VAL A 199 13.50 19.15 6.48
N SER A 200 12.46 18.46 6.03
CA SER A 200 12.58 17.05 5.67
C SER A 200 13.50 16.88 4.45
N PRO A 201 14.50 15.97 4.51
CA PRO A 201 15.35 15.67 3.36
C PRO A 201 14.61 14.91 2.25
N ILE A 202 13.40 14.44 2.55
CA ILE A 202 12.60 13.60 1.65
C ILE A 202 11.90 14.47 0.61
N ASP A 203 12.37 14.41 -0.62
CA ASP A 203 11.67 14.96 -1.78
C ASP A 203 10.54 14.01 -2.23
N VAL A 204 9.31 14.51 -2.26
CA VAL A 204 8.10 13.77 -2.71
C VAL A 204 7.53 14.30 -4.02
N ASN A 205 8.19 15.28 -4.64
CA ASN A 205 7.72 15.90 -5.86
C ASN A 205 7.72 14.90 -7.02
N ALA A 206 6.55 14.65 -7.58
CA ALA A 206 6.44 13.83 -8.77
C ALA A 206 5.17 14.10 -9.56
N ILE A 207 5.29 13.96 -10.88
CA ILE A 207 4.18 14.05 -11.83
C ILE A 207 4.18 12.78 -12.67
N HIS A 208 3.18 11.91 -12.46
CA HIS A 208 3.00 10.70 -13.24
C HIS A 208 1.53 10.28 -13.33
N ASP A 209 0.98 10.31 -14.54
CA ASP A 209 -0.43 9.96 -14.82
C ASP A 209 -1.39 10.73 -13.87
N LYS A 210 -2.11 10.02 -12.98
CA LYS A 210 -3.00 10.61 -11.98
C LYS A 210 -2.30 11.00 -10.67
N TYR A 211 -1.08 10.54 -10.45
CA TYR A 211 -0.28 10.91 -9.29
C TYR A 211 0.41 12.25 -9.57
N HIS A 212 -0.04 13.29 -8.88
CA HIS A 212 0.51 14.63 -8.99
C HIS A 212 0.75 15.19 -7.59
N VAL A 213 2.01 15.45 -7.27
CA VAL A 213 2.43 16.11 -6.03
C VAL A 213 3.50 17.13 -6.37
N GLN A 214 3.21 18.38 -6.05
CA GLN A 214 4.20 19.44 -5.97
C GLN A 214 4.14 20.05 -4.57
N LEU A 215 5.22 19.89 -3.82
CA LEU A 215 5.42 20.42 -2.50
C LEU A 215 6.54 21.46 -2.55
N SER A 216 6.32 22.61 -1.93
CA SER A 216 7.36 23.62 -1.67
C SER A 216 7.34 23.99 -0.20
N MET A 217 8.51 24.14 0.40
CA MET A 217 8.70 24.61 1.77
C MET A 217 9.85 25.62 1.82
N THR A 218 9.59 26.83 2.31
CA THR A 218 10.62 27.86 2.52
C THR A 218 10.68 28.25 3.98
N VAL A 219 11.88 28.58 4.46
CA VAL A 219 12.09 29.04 5.84
C VAL A 219 12.83 30.37 5.82
N THR A 220 12.31 31.33 6.55
CA THR A 220 12.87 32.67 6.74
C THR A 220 13.17 32.90 8.22
N VAL A 221 14.40 33.30 8.55
CA VAL A 221 14.82 33.64 9.92
C VAL A 221 15.43 35.04 9.92
N GLY A 222 14.95 35.91 10.80
CA GLY A 222 15.41 37.30 10.89
C GLY A 222 15.16 38.12 9.62
N GLY A 223 14.15 37.74 8.82
CA GLY A 223 13.82 38.37 7.54
C GLY A 223 14.66 37.92 6.35
N GLN A 224 15.57 36.94 6.53
CA GLN A 224 16.33 36.33 5.45
C GLN A 224 15.83 34.91 5.18
N GLN A 225 15.55 34.58 3.91
CA GLN A 225 15.27 33.21 3.51
C GLN A 225 16.55 32.36 3.66
N VAL A 226 16.45 31.29 4.45
CA VAL A 226 17.57 30.40 4.80
C VAL A 226 17.42 28.99 4.22
N ILE A 227 16.20 28.59 3.81
CA ILE A 227 15.90 27.30 3.16
C ILE A 227 14.93 27.56 1.99
N SER A 228 15.09 26.79 0.91
CA SER A 228 14.25 26.85 -0.30
C SER A 228 14.06 25.46 -0.91
N ALA A 229 13.22 24.63 -0.30
CA ALA A 229 12.83 23.34 -0.85
C ALA A 229 11.65 23.52 -1.83
N THR A 230 11.85 23.25 -3.11
CA THR A 230 10.87 23.44 -4.18
C THR A 230 10.94 22.27 -5.17
N PRO A 231 9.92 22.05 -6.03
CA PRO A 231 9.96 20.99 -7.04
C PRO A 231 11.14 21.09 -8.02
N ALA A 232 11.73 22.28 -8.18
CA ALA A 232 12.87 22.49 -9.07
C ALA A 232 14.21 22.23 -8.37
N VAL A 233 14.29 22.50 -7.07
CA VAL A 233 15.50 22.39 -6.24
C VAL A 233 15.05 22.08 -4.81
N TRP A 234 15.45 20.93 -4.28
CA TRP A 234 15.12 20.51 -2.92
C TRP A 234 16.28 20.80 -1.96
N ASP A 235 16.52 22.08 -1.66
CA ASP A 235 17.49 22.49 -0.66
C ASP A 235 16.87 22.39 0.74
N ASP A 236 17.17 21.31 1.46
CA ASP A 236 16.53 20.95 2.72
C ASP A 236 17.24 21.49 3.97
N ALA A 237 18.46 22.01 3.85
CA ALA A 237 19.24 22.52 4.98
C ALA A 237 19.77 23.95 4.75
N SER A 238 19.85 24.73 5.81
CA SER A 238 20.39 26.09 5.78
C SER A 238 21.90 26.12 5.95
N SER A 239 22.53 27.19 5.44
CA SER A 239 23.81 27.63 6.02
C SER A 239 23.61 28.09 7.48
N PRO A 240 24.66 28.09 8.32
CA PRO A 240 24.50 28.48 9.72
C PRO A 240 24.02 29.93 9.91
N VAL A 241 23.05 30.13 10.78
CA VAL A 241 22.42 31.41 11.15
C VAL A 241 22.86 31.79 12.56
N SER A 242 23.45 32.98 12.73
CA SER A 242 23.87 33.45 14.06
C SER A 242 22.70 33.98 14.87
N LEU A 243 22.39 33.34 16.00
CA LEU A 243 21.35 33.75 16.93
C LEU A 243 21.96 34.19 18.27
N GLN A 244 21.28 35.12 18.95
CA GLN A 244 21.67 35.59 20.29
C GLN A 244 20.81 34.90 21.35
N ALA A 245 21.44 34.50 22.46
CA ALA A 245 20.74 33.83 23.56
C ALA A 245 19.60 34.71 24.11
N GLY A 246 18.39 34.15 24.20
CA GLY A 246 17.22 34.83 24.75
C GLY A 246 16.62 35.92 23.86
N SER A 247 17.19 36.20 22.69
CA SER A 247 16.66 37.19 21.75
C SER A 247 15.56 36.59 20.87
N SER A 248 14.41 37.24 20.86
CA SER A 248 13.29 36.94 19.96
C SER A 248 13.66 37.32 18.53
N THR A 249 13.75 36.33 17.65
CA THR A 249 14.07 36.53 16.22
C THR A 249 12.86 36.10 15.38
N PRO A 250 12.36 36.92 14.45
CA PRO A 250 11.24 36.51 13.59
C PRO A 250 11.55 35.25 12.81
N ILE A 251 10.60 34.32 12.75
CA ILE A 251 10.66 33.13 11.92
C ILE A 251 9.36 32.98 11.12
N GLN A 252 9.49 32.62 9.85
CA GLN A 252 8.37 32.31 8.97
C GLN A 252 8.67 31.05 8.20
N VAL A 253 7.67 30.17 8.08
CA VAL A 253 7.72 28.97 7.26
C VAL A 253 6.51 28.96 6.34
N ASP A 254 6.74 28.91 5.03
CA ASP A 254 5.66 28.76 4.05
C ASP A 254 5.71 27.34 3.47
N LEU A 255 4.56 26.68 3.42
CA LEU A 255 4.34 25.42 2.74
C LEU A 255 3.26 25.60 1.68
N THR A 256 3.51 25.10 0.47
CA THR A 256 2.52 24.98 -0.60
C THR A 256 2.47 23.54 -1.07
N VAL A 257 1.26 23.00 -1.17
CA VAL A 257 0.99 21.67 -1.72
C VAL A 257 0.03 21.81 -2.89
N GLU A 258 0.45 21.34 -4.06
CA GLU A 258 -0.42 21.09 -5.20
C GLU A 258 -0.52 19.59 -5.44
N ALA A 259 -1.68 19.01 -5.15
CA ALA A 259 -1.85 17.56 -5.16
C ALA A 259 -3.25 17.13 -5.63
N ALA A 260 -3.32 15.92 -6.19
CA ALA A 260 -4.59 15.21 -6.37
C ALA A 260 -5.22 14.89 -5.01
N SER A 261 -6.54 14.67 -4.97
CA SER A 261 -7.31 14.53 -3.72
C SER A 261 -7.05 13.22 -2.94
N ASP A 262 -6.27 12.29 -3.47
CA ASP A 262 -6.04 10.94 -2.92
C ASP A 262 -4.56 10.55 -2.77
N VAL A 263 -3.65 11.53 -2.73
CA VAL A 263 -2.21 11.29 -2.59
C VAL A 263 -1.87 10.79 -1.18
N ARG A 264 -1.54 9.50 -1.05
CA ARG A 264 -1.10 8.87 0.20
C ARG A 264 0.41 8.76 0.33
N GLY A 265 0.91 8.82 1.56
CA GLY A 265 2.29 8.54 1.95
C GLY A 265 3.30 9.55 1.45
N ALA A 266 2.88 10.80 1.19
CA ALA A 266 3.72 11.83 0.58
C ALA A 266 3.72 13.14 1.36
N LEU A 267 2.57 13.61 1.83
CA LEU A 267 2.42 14.97 2.34
C LEU A 267 2.96 15.08 3.77
N HIS A 268 3.89 16.00 4.01
CA HIS A 268 4.52 16.22 5.31
C HIS A 268 5.12 17.63 5.42
N ALA A 269 5.38 18.10 6.64
CA ALA A 269 6.11 19.33 6.92
C ALA A 269 6.85 19.22 8.26
N MET A 270 8.16 19.47 8.26
CA MET A 270 9.00 19.33 9.46
C MET A 270 10.00 20.48 9.53
N LEU A 271 10.20 21.04 10.72
CA LEU A 271 11.26 22.02 10.97
C LEU A 271 12.19 21.52 12.06
N PHE A 272 13.42 21.21 11.68
CA PHE A 272 14.50 20.84 12.57
C PHE A 272 15.47 22.00 12.77
N TRP A 273 16.21 21.95 13.88
CA TRP A 273 17.37 22.78 14.11
C TRP A 273 18.45 22.02 14.86
N GLU A 274 19.68 22.51 14.77
CA GLU A 274 20.83 22.11 15.60
C GLU A 274 21.66 23.34 15.92
N GLY A 275 22.43 23.29 17.01
CA GLY A 275 23.22 24.44 17.44
C GLY A 275 24.08 24.16 18.67
N PRO A 276 24.64 25.20 19.32
CA PRO A 276 25.50 25.05 20.48
C PRO A 276 24.81 24.28 21.62
N GLY A 277 25.28 23.04 21.85
CA GLY A 277 24.74 22.16 22.89
C GLY A 277 23.35 21.58 22.58
N ILE A 278 22.89 21.64 21.33
CA ILE A 278 21.62 21.10 20.88
C ILE A 278 21.87 20.15 19.71
N GLU A 279 21.57 18.87 19.91
CA GLU A 279 21.54 17.88 18.83
C GLU A 279 20.39 18.18 17.86
N ARG A 280 20.55 17.75 16.61
CA ARG A 280 19.52 17.95 15.58
C ARG A 280 18.19 17.34 16.02
N GLY A 281 17.15 18.18 16.04
CA GLY A 281 15.80 17.76 16.42
C GLY A 281 14.73 18.76 15.97
N ILE A 282 13.46 18.38 16.10
CA ILE A 282 12.33 19.29 15.85
C ILE A 282 12.48 20.53 16.74
N VAL A 283 12.23 21.72 16.18
CA VAL A 283 12.26 22.96 16.95
C VAL A 283 11.16 22.89 18.03
N PRO A 284 11.50 22.86 19.32
CA PRO A 284 10.51 22.61 20.36
C PRO A 284 9.63 23.85 20.58
N ALA A 285 8.36 23.62 20.94
CA ALA A 285 7.38 24.66 21.19
C ALA A 285 7.85 25.73 22.18
N SER A 286 8.66 25.34 23.17
CA SER A 286 9.23 26.26 24.17
C SER A 286 10.18 27.30 23.59
N GLN A 287 10.64 27.15 22.35
CA GLN A 287 11.50 28.10 21.65
C GLN A 287 10.73 28.91 20.61
N LEU A 288 9.44 28.66 20.44
CA LEU A 288 8.57 29.30 19.47
C LEU A 288 7.53 30.14 20.19
N THR A 289 7.23 31.32 19.66
CA THR A 289 6.21 32.22 20.21
C THR A 289 5.38 32.80 19.07
N PRO A 290 4.04 32.73 19.12
CA PRO A 290 3.19 33.30 18.08
C PRO A 290 3.33 34.83 18.04
N PRO A 291 2.93 35.50 16.94
CA PRO A 291 3.12 36.95 16.77
C PRO A 291 2.44 37.80 17.85
N ASP A 292 1.34 37.30 18.41
CA ASP A 292 0.58 37.96 19.48
C ASP A 292 1.13 37.71 20.90
N GLY A 293 2.12 36.83 21.04
CA GLY A 293 2.71 36.45 22.32
C GLY A 293 1.82 35.62 23.23
N SER A 294 0.73 35.03 22.71
CA SER A 294 -0.30 34.33 23.51
C SER A 294 0.12 32.99 24.12
N GLY A 295 1.30 32.45 23.77
CA GLY A 295 1.74 31.16 24.26
C GLY A 295 3.01 30.63 23.59
N GLN A 296 3.07 29.30 23.44
CA GLN A 296 4.15 28.58 22.76
C GLN A 296 3.69 28.11 21.39
N GLY A 297 4.60 28.07 20.42
CA GLY A 297 4.32 27.64 19.04
C GLY A 297 4.34 28.78 18.02
N LEU A 298 3.79 28.52 16.84
CA LEU A 298 3.67 29.47 15.74
C LEU A 298 2.21 29.61 15.30
N GLU A 299 1.84 30.81 14.86
CA GLU A 299 0.52 31.02 14.24
C GLU A 299 0.55 30.44 12.82
N GLY A 300 -0.17 29.35 12.59
CA GLY A 300 -0.38 28.72 11.29
C GLY A 300 -1.65 29.27 10.62
N THR A 301 -1.49 29.95 9.48
CA THR A 301 -2.59 30.31 8.58
C THR A 301 -2.68 29.29 7.45
N TYR A 302 -3.75 28.51 7.45
CA TYR A 302 -4.05 27.46 6.48
C TYR A 302 -5.05 27.98 5.44
N THR A 303 -4.81 27.68 4.17
CA THR A 303 -5.66 28.10 3.05
C THR A 303 -5.84 26.98 2.04
N TRP A 304 -7.05 26.86 1.49
CA TRP A 304 -7.39 25.90 0.43
C TRP A 304 -8.57 26.42 -0.39
N ASN A 305 -8.89 25.73 -1.48
CA ASN A 305 -10.13 25.99 -2.23
C ASN A 305 -11.06 24.79 -2.11
N GLU A 306 -12.32 25.05 -1.81
CA GLU A 306 -13.36 24.03 -1.72
C GLU A 306 -14.55 24.48 -2.56
N ASN A 307 -15.00 23.63 -3.49
CA ASN A 307 -16.11 23.95 -4.42
C ASN A 307 -15.95 25.29 -5.18
N GLY A 308 -14.70 25.72 -5.41
CA GLY A 308 -14.37 26.99 -6.06
C GLY A 308 -14.34 28.20 -5.12
N GLU A 309 -14.56 28.01 -3.83
CA GLU A 309 -14.51 29.05 -2.80
C GLU A 309 -13.21 28.96 -2.00
N PHE A 310 -12.60 30.13 -1.74
CA PHE A 310 -11.39 30.23 -0.93
C PHE A 310 -11.72 30.08 0.56
N GLN A 311 -11.03 29.16 1.21
CA GLN A 311 -11.14 28.89 2.63
C GLN A 311 -9.87 29.33 3.37
N ARG A 312 -10.04 29.78 4.62
CA ARG A 312 -8.94 30.20 5.50
C ARG A 312 -9.25 29.88 6.94
N VAL A 313 -8.30 29.25 7.63
CA VAL A 313 -8.34 29.00 9.07
C VAL A 313 -6.99 29.33 9.69
N THR A 314 -7.00 29.87 10.91
CA THR A 314 -5.79 30.17 11.67
C THR A 314 -5.83 29.43 13.00
N ARG A 315 -4.69 28.82 13.40
CA ARG A 315 -4.50 28.19 14.71
C ARG A 315 -3.06 28.32 15.17
N VAL A 316 -2.79 28.06 16.45
CA VAL A 316 -1.41 27.97 16.96
C VAL A 316 -0.96 26.52 16.90
N ASP A 317 0.11 26.26 16.15
CA ASP A 317 0.76 24.96 16.08
C ASP A 317 1.99 24.96 17.01
N SER A 318 2.04 24.01 17.94
CA SER A 318 3.10 23.93 18.95
C SER A 318 4.47 23.70 18.31
N THR A 319 4.52 22.87 17.26
CA THR A 319 5.71 22.56 16.47
C THR A 319 5.33 22.37 15.00
N ILE A 320 6.30 22.47 14.09
CA ILE A 320 6.14 22.03 12.70
C ILE A 320 6.69 20.60 12.61
N ASP A 321 5.82 19.61 12.85
CA ASP A 321 6.11 18.17 12.80
C ASP A 321 4.84 17.42 12.32
N PHE A 322 4.48 17.67 11.06
CA PHE A 322 3.25 17.18 10.47
C PHE A 322 3.53 16.09 9.43
N VAL A 323 2.77 15.00 9.53
CA VAL A 323 2.69 13.97 8.49
C VAL A 323 1.21 13.79 8.15
N TRP A 324 0.86 14.03 6.89
CA TRP A 324 -0.46 13.77 6.33
C TRP A 324 -0.37 12.54 5.42
N GLY A 325 0.08 11.43 6.01
CA GLY A 325 0.35 10.16 5.31
C GLY A 325 -0.90 9.55 4.68
N ASN A 326 -2.08 9.87 5.19
CA ASN A 326 -3.34 9.47 4.57
C ASN A 326 -3.80 10.36 3.41
N GLY A 327 -3.06 11.45 3.11
CA GLY A 327 -3.37 12.40 2.04
C GLY A 327 -4.35 13.50 2.44
N HIS A 328 -4.67 13.61 3.72
CA HIS A 328 -5.71 14.49 4.22
C HIS A 328 -5.17 15.42 5.31
N LEU A 329 -5.42 16.73 5.15
CA LEU A 329 -5.19 17.69 6.21
C LEU A 329 -6.45 17.76 7.09
N ALA A 330 -6.28 17.48 8.39
CA ALA A 330 -7.33 17.59 9.40
C ALA A 330 -7.33 18.99 10.02
N MET A 331 -8.37 19.77 9.71
CA MET A 331 -8.62 21.07 10.33
C MET A 331 -9.63 20.88 11.46
N THR A 332 -9.24 21.20 12.70
CA THR A 332 -10.05 21.01 13.89
C THR A 332 -10.01 22.26 14.76
N GLU A 333 -11.16 22.59 15.36
CA GLU A 333 -11.29 23.69 16.31
C GLU A 333 -11.06 23.26 17.77
N ASN A 334 -11.24 21.96 18.08
CA ASN A 334 -11.07 21.37 19.42
C ASN A 334 -10.78 19.87 19.29
N LEU A 335 -9.51 19.47 19.18
CA LEU A 335 -9.14 18.07 19.38
C LEU A 335 -9.17 17.75 20.88
N ASP A 336 -9.92 16.73 21.28
CA ASP A 336 -9.58 15.98 22.50
C ASP A 336 -8.29 15.18 22.26
N SER A 337 -7.20 15.93 22.10
CA SER A 337 -5.87 15.41 21.78
C SER A 337 -5.32 14.53 22.89
N GLU A 338 -5.76 14.74 24.14
CA GLU A 338 -5.30 13.95 25.29
C GLU A 338 -5.82 12.52 25.24
N SER A 339 -7.11 12.31 24.94
CA SER A 339 -7.69 10.97 24.83
C SER A 339 -7.10 10.17 23.67
N VAL A 340 -6.93 10.81 22.50
CA VAL A 340 -6.30 10.18 21.32
C VAL A 340 -4.84 9.86 21.61
N GLN A 341 -4.10 10.80 22.22
CA GLN A 341 -2.68 10.59 22.52
C GLN A 341 -2.47 9.48 23.54
N LYS A 342 -3.26 9.46 24.61
CA LYS A 342 -3.20 8.41 25.63
C LYS A 342 -3.46 7.03 25.02
N PHE A 343 -4.47 6.93 24.16
CA PHE A 343 -4.76 5.69 23.48
C PHE A 343 -3.56 5.23 22.63
N LEU A 344 -2.98 6.14 21.84
CA LEU A 344 -1.82 5.82 20.99
C LEU A 344 -0.61 5.40 21.82
N ASP A 345 -0.36 6.08 22.94
CA ASP A 345 0.72 5.71 23.85
C ASP A 345 0.50 4.31 24.44
N GLU A 346 -0.75 3.93 24.74
CA GLU A 346 -1.10 2.58 25.21
C GLU A 346 -0.91 1.53 24.11
N ALA A 347 -1.43 1.77 22.89
CA ALA A 347 -1.37 0.83 21.76
C ALA A 347 0.06 0.62 21.25
N MET A 348 0.89 1.67 21.30
CA MET A 348 2.29 1.62 20.85
C MET A 348 3.27 1.29 21.98
N SER A 349 2.76 1.04 23.19
CA SER A 349 3.60 0.73 24.35
C SER A 349 4.30 -0.62 24.19
N SER A 350 5.46 -0.77 24.82
CA SER A 350 6.15 -2.05 24.92
C SER A 350 5.24 -3.18 25.45
N THR A 351 4.30 -2.88 26.36
CA THR A 351 3.36 -3.89 26.89
C THR A 351 2.35 -4.36 25.84
N ALA A 352 1.85 -3.45 24.99
CA ALA A 352 0.98 -3.83 23.89
C ALA A 352 1.76 -4.66 22.85
N LEU A 353 2.99 -4.25 22.51
CA LEU A 353 3.88 -4.97 21.61
C LEU A 353 4.21 -6.38 22.10
N ASP A 354 4.48 -6.56 23.39
CA ASP A 354 4.69 -7.89 23.98
C ASP A 354 3.43 -8.78 23.83
N GLY A 355 2.24 -8.17 23.85
CA GLY A 355 0.97 -8.85 23.59
C GLY A 355 0.83 -9.33 22.15
N TYR A 356 1.21 -8.49 21.18
CA TYR A 356 1.24 -8.85 19.75
C TYR A 356 2.28 -9.91 19.43
N GLU A 357 3.46 -9.82 20.05
CA GLU A 357 4.50 -10.83 19.90
C GLU A 357 4.05 -12.19 20.44
N ALA A 358 3.37 -12.20 21.60
CA ALA A 358 2.85 -13.43 22.19
C ALA A 358 1.69 -14.05 21.41
N SER A 359 0.86 -13.23 20.75
CA SER A 359 -0.27 -13.73 19.95
C SER A 359 0.12 -14.12 18.53
N GLY A 360 1.22 -13.57 17.99
CA GLY A 360 1.56 -13.65 16.58
C GLY A 360 0.64 -12.79 15.70
N GLU A 361 -0.17 -11.90 16.30
CA GLU A 361 -1.04 -11.01 15.53
C GLU A 361 -0.25 -9.84 14.95
N LEU A 362 -0.54 -9.51 13.69
CA LEU A 362 0.06 -8.35 13.04
C LEU A 362 -0.45 -7.04 13.66
N HIS A 363 0.49 -6.21 14.14
CA HIS A 363 0.20 -4.90 14.72
C HIS A 363 -0.57 -4.00 13.73
N PRO A 364 -1.60 -3.24 14.16
CA PRO A 364 -2.44 -2.42 13.28
C PRO A 364 -1.67 -1.39 12.43
N SER A 365 -0.54 -0.88 12.93
CA SER A 365 0.34 0.01 12.17
C SER A 365 0.86 -0.60 10.86
N PHE A 366 0.98 -1.92 10.74
CA PHE A 366 1.34 -2.55 9.46
C PHE A 366 0.14 -2.63 8.49
N LYS A 367 -1.08 -2.70 9.03
CA LYS A 367 -2.32 -2.77 8.23
C LYS A 367 -2.75 -1.41 7.69
N SER A 368 -2.59 -0.36 8.49
CA SER A 368 -3.01 1.01 8.19
C SER A 368 -1.90 2.06 8.44
N PRO A 369 -0.69 1.89 7.89
CA PRO A 369 0.47 2.71 8.25
C PRO A 369 0.32 4.19 7.92
N ASP A 370 -0.33 4.52 6.80
CA ASP A 370 -0.62 5.90 6.38
C ASP A 370 -1.40 6.67 7.46
N HIS A 371 -2.28 5.95 8.13
CA HIS A 371 -3.17 6.50 9.12
C HIS A 371 -2.49 6.62 10.46
N THR A 372 -1.88 5.54 10.95
CA THR A 372 -1.22 5.52 12.27
C THR A 372 -0.02 6.45 12.30
N SER A 373 0.78 6.54 11.22
CA SER A 373 1.94 7.43 11.21
C SER A 373 1.58 8.92 11.25
N SER A 374 0.40 9.28 10.72
CA SER A 374 -0.12 10.66 10.72
C SER A 374 -0.55 11.15 12.11
N LEU A 375 -0.71 10.22 13.06
CA LEU A 375 -1.10 10.51 14.45
C LEU A 375 0.09 10.75 15.37
N LEU A 376 1.29 10.46 14.90
CA LEU A 376 2.48 10.43 15.73
C LEU A 376 3.35 11.66 15.43
N THR A 377 4.02 12.15 16.45
CA THR A 377 5.20 13.02 16.27
C THR A 377 6.37 12.21 15.73
N SER A 378 7.39 12.89 15.20
CA SER A 378 8.64 12.26 14.78
C SER A 378 9.34 11.53 15.93
N ALA A 379 9.24 12.07 17.15
CA ALA A 379 9.78 11.41 18.35
C ALA A 379 9.05 10.10 18.69
N GLN A 380 7.72 10.08 18.58
CA GLN A 380 6.91 8.87 18.82
C GLN A 380 7.11 7.83 17.73
N ARG A 381 7.19 8.24 16.45
CA ARG A 381 7.56 7.33 15.35
C ARG A 381 8.90 6.67 15.61
N ARG A 382 9.92 7.47 15.95
CA ARG A 382 11.26 6.96 16.31
C ARG A 382 11.21 5.96 17.46
N ALA A 383 10.53 6.30 18.56
CA ALA A 383 10.44 5.41 19.73
C ALA A 383 9.77 4.07 19.38
N PHE A 384 8.67 4.11 18.62
CA PHE A 384 8.00 2.90 18.16
C PHE A 384 8.88 2.04 17.23
N LEU A 385 9.58 2.67 16.28
CA LEU A 385 10.49 1.95 15.39
C LEU A 385 11.65 1.32 16.18
N GLN A 386 12.20 2.00 17.18
CA GLN A 386 13.22 1.44 18.07
C GLN A 386 12.70 0.23 18.85
N ASP A 387 11.44 0.26 19.29
CA ASP A 387 10.79 -0.87 19.94
C ASP A 387 10.59 -2.08 19.00
N LEU A 388 10.34 -1.84 17.70
CA LEU A 388 10.29 -2.89 16.67
C LEU A 388 11.67 -3.46 16.35
N ILE A 389 12.71 -2.62 16.30
CA ILE A 389 14.10 -3.03 16.03
C ILE A 389 14.58 -4.06 17.07
N VAL A 390 14.20 -3.89 18.34
CA VAL A 390 14.56 -4.84 19.41
C VAL A 390 13.61 -6.05 19.51
N ARG A 391 12.53 -6.07 18.72
CA ARG A 391 11.53 -7.17 18.63
C ARG A 391 11.32 -7.61 17.19
N PRO A 392 12.38 -8.11 16.50
CA PRO A 392 12.28 -8.42 15.09
C PRO A 392 11.23 -9.52 14.81
N SER A 393 10.91 -10.40 15.76
CA SER A 393 9.84 -11.42 15.66
C SER A 393 8.48 -10.87 15.22
N LEU A 394 8.16 -9.61 15.54
CA LEU A 394 6.94 -8.91 15.10
C LEU A 394 6.88 -8.68 13.58
N LEU A 395 8.00 -8.87 12.88
CA LEU A 395 8.13 -8.67 11.44
C LEU A 395 7.94 -9.96 10.62
N ASN A 396 7.87 -11.13 11.29
CA ASN A 396 7.84 -12.43 10.63
C ASN A 396 6.64 -12.57 9.67
N ASP A 397 5.46 -12.14 10.12
CA ASP A 397 4.20 -12.27 9.37
C ASP A 397 3.84 -11.03 8.56
N VAL A 398 4.75 -10.05 8.46
CA VAL A 398 4.54 -8.85 7.64
C VAL A 398 4.71 -9.23 6.17
N GLU A 399 3.64 -9.12 5.39
CA GLU A 399 3.69 -9.33 3.94
C GLU A 399 4.47 -8.20 3.23
N PRO A 400 5.07 -8.46 2.06
CA PRO A 400 5.81 -7.43 1.32
C PRO A 400 4.99 -6.18 1.04
N LYS A 401 3.70 -6.34 0.72
CA LYS A 401 2.79 -5.23 0.43
C LYS A 401 2.58 -4.31 1.64
N ASP A 402 2.73 -4.84 2.85
CA ASP A 402 2.55 -4.10 4.10
C ASP A 402 3.88 -3.53 4.59
N ALA A 403 5.00 -4.25 4.37
CA ALA A 403 6.35 -3.76 4.63
C ALA A 403 6.65 -2.45 3.88
N TRP A 404 6.38 -2.37 2.57
CA TRP A 404 6.67 -1.13 1.82
C TRP A 404 5.74 0.02 2.19
N LYS A 405 4.46 -0.25 2.47
CA LYS A 405 3.53 0.78 2.95
C LYS A 405 3.97 1.30 4.31
N PHE A 406 4.39 0.42 5.20
CA PHE A 406 4.91 0.77 6.51
C PHE A 406 6.14 1.67 6.39
N TYR A 407 7.15 1.24 5.62
CA TYR A 407 8.35 2.04 5.36
C TYR A 407 8.01 3.43 4.81
N ARG A 408 7.18 3.49 3.76
CA ARG A 408 6.74 4.75 3.13
C ARG A 408 6.19 5.75 4.15
N SER A 409 5.39 5.29 5.10
CA SER A 409 4.61 6.15 5.99
C SER A 409 5.33 6.48 7.30
N TYR A 410 6.25 5.62 7.75
CA TYR A 410 7.00 5.79 9.00
C TYR A 410 8.37 6.45 8.84
N ARG A 411 8.93 6.51 7.63
CA ARG A 411 10.23 7.17 7.37
C ARG A 411 10.28 8.67 7.66
N PHE A 412 9.13 9.35 7.63
CA PHE A 412 9.11 10.81 7.86
C PHE A 412 9.54 11.15 9.28
N GLY A 413 10.69 11.84 9.41
CA GLY A 413 11.26 12.25 10.69
C GLY A 413 11.95 11.15 11.51
N ALA A 414 11.98 9.92 10.98
CA ALA A 414 12.59 8.74 11.57
C ALA A 414 13.06 7.77 10.46
N ALA A 415 13.75 8.32 9.46
CA ALA A 415 14.07 7.62 8.22
C ALA A 415 15.03 6.45 8.46
N ASP A 416 16.09 6.68 9.23
CA ASP A 416 17.12 5.70 9.55
C ASP A 416 16.51 4.52 10.35
N GLU A 417 15.65 4.80 11.35
CA GLU A 417 14.99 3.75 12.10
C GLU A 417 13.96 2.97 11.25
N ALA A 418 13.28 3.64 10.32
CA ALA A 418 12.37 2.97 9.38
C ALA A 418 13.14 2.06 8.40
N LEU A 419 14.33 2.51 7.95
CA LEU A 419 15.23 1.72 7.11
C LEU A 419 15.73 0.48 7.85
N GLU A 420 16.12 0.62 9.12
CA GLU A 420 16.55 -0.50 9.95
C GLU A 420 15.42 -1.53 10.15
N VAL A 421 14.18 -1.10 10.42
CA VAL A 421 13.02 -2.01 10.51
C VAL A 421 12.81 -2.75 9.19
N PHE A 422 12.91 -2.06 8.05
CA PHE A 422 12.84 -2.72 6.74
C PHE A 422 13.99 -3.71 6.54
N GLY A 423 15.21 -3.36 6.93
CA GLY A 423 16.38 -4.23 6.87
C GLY A 423 16.19 -5.52 7.68
N LEU A 424 15.68 -5.41 8.91
CA LEU A 424 15.38 -6.55 9.77
C LEU A 424 14.26 -7.43 9.21
N TRP A 425 13.19 -6.82 8.68
CA TRP A 425 12.17 -7.56 7.94
C TRP A 425 12.79 -8.32 6.77
N ALA A 426 13.58 -7.65 5.93
CA ALA A 426 14.20 -8.27 4.78
C ALA A 426 15.09 -9.47 5.15
N LEU A 427 15.83 -9.39 6.26
CA LEU A 427 16.66 -10.50 6.75
C LEU A 427 15.84 -11.73 7.16
N GLN A 428 14.65 -11.55 7.73
CA GLN A 428 13.74 -12.66 8.05
C GLN A 428 13.14 -13.31 6.79
N HIS A 429 13.07 -12.54 5.71
CA HIS A 429 12.54 -12.94 4.41
C HIS A 429 13.66 -13.11 3.36
N ALA A 430 14.91 -13.33 3.80
CA ALA A 430 16.10 -13.23 2.94
C ALA A 430 16.09 -14.20 1.75
N ASP A 431 15.46 -15.35 1.94
CA ASP A 431 15.38 -16.47 1.01
C ASP A 431 14.02 -16.60 0.32
N ARG A 432 13.20 -15.53 0.34
CA ARG A 432 11.85 -15.52 -0.22
C ARG A 432 11.86 -16.04 -1.66
N THR A 433 11.00 -17.03 -1.90
CA THR A 433 10.81 -17.64 -3.23
C THR A 433 9.65 -16.97 -3.96
N PRO A 434 9.68 -16.90 -5.30
CA PRO A 434 8.58 -16.34 -6.06
C PRO A 434 7.32 -17.19 -5.88
N ASN A 435 6.17 -16.53 -5.79
CA ASN A 435 4.87 -17.20 -5.84
C ASN A 435 4.29 -17.13 -7.26
N PRO A 436 4.32 -18.23 -8.04
CA PRO A 436 3.73 -18.26 -9.38
C PRO A 436 2.19 -18.36 -9.38
N SER A 437 1.55 -18.58 -8.21
CA SER A 437 0.09 -18.68 -8.08
C SER A 437 -0.62 -17.34 -7.82
N ALA A 438 0.14 -16.26 -7.60
CA ALA A 438 -0.40 -14.94 -7.26
C ALA A 438 -0.88 -14.16 -8.50
N GLY A 439 -2.05 -14.54 -9.03
CA GLY A 439 -3.02 -13.62 -9.65
C GLY A 439 -2.65 -12.90 -10.96
N SER A 440 -3.40 -13.24 -12.02
CA SER A 440 -3.31 -12.72 -13.40
C SER A 440 -2.05 -13.16 -14.15
N SER A 441 -2.23 -13.56 -15.41
CA SER A 441 -1.23 -14.13 -16.32
C SER A 441 -0.03 -13.23 -16.67
N HIS A 442 0.27 -12.20 -15.87
CA HIS A 442 1.21 -11.13 -16.18
C HIS A 442 2.20 -10.75 -15.06
N SER A 443 2.17 -11.35 -13.86
CA SER A 443 3.16 -11.03 -12.81
C SER A 443 3.59 -12.24 -11.96
N ILE A 444 4.89 -12.54 -11.98
CA ILE A 444 5.57 -13.37 -10.98
C ILE A 444 5.78 -12.47 -9.78
N ASP A 445 5.30 -12.90 -8.62
CA ASP A 445 5.67 -12.27 -7.36
C ASP A 445 5.45 -10.75 -7.38
N GLY A 446 4.31 -10.36 -8.00
CA GLY A 446 3.97 -8.97 -8.31
C GLY A 446 4.04 -8.09 -7.07
N ASP A 447 3.47 -8.56 -5.96
CA ASP A 447 3.46 -7.83 -4.69
C ASP A 447 4.87 -7.62 -4.10
N PHE A 448 5.74 -8.63 -4.15
CA PHE A 448 7.09 -8.52 -3.60
C PHE A 448 8.00 -7.65 -4.47
N ARG A 449 8.01 -7.87 -5.79
CA ARG A 449 8.81 -7.05 -6.70
C ARG A 449 8.30 -5.61 -6.71
N ASP A 450 6.98 -5.39 -6.64
CA ASP A 450 6.41 -4.06 -6.50
C ASP A 450 6.80 -3.40 -5.17
N ALA A 451 6.81 -4.15 -4.06
CA ALA A 451 7.29 -3.69 -2.77
C ALA A 451 8.75 -3.23 -2.83
N CYS A 452 9.66 -4.10 -3.28
CA CYS A 452 11.09 -3.79 -3.40
C CYS A 452 11.33 -2.59 -4.33
N ARG A 453 10.56 -2.50 -5.43
CA ARG A 453 10.64 -1.39 -6.38
C ARG A 453 10.24 -0.07 -5.76
N ARG A 454 9.14 -0.04 -4.99
CA ARG A 454 8.67 1.18 -4.33
C ARG A 454 9.65 1.65 -3.26
N ILE A 455 10.16 0.73 -2.44
CA ILE A 455 11.18 1.05 -1.42
C ILE A 455 12.47 1.53 -2.09
N GLY A 456 12.94 0.82 -3.11
CA GLY A 456 14.16 1.19 -3.84
C GLY A 456 14.07 2.59 -4.43
N HIS A 457 12.90 2.99 -4.92
CA HIS A 457 12.64 4.34 -5.34
C HIS A 457 12.70 5.37 -4.20
N TYR A 458 12.06 5.11 -3.06
CA TYR A 458 12.12 6.01 -1.90
C TYR A 458 13.56 6.21 -1.43
N ILE A 459 14.31 5.11 -1.32
CA ILE A 459 15.74 5.12 -0.98
C ILE A 459 16.56 5.91 -2.02
N ALA A 460 16.22 5.84 -3.32
CA ALA A 460 16.93 6.61 -4.35
C ALA A 460 16.79 8.14 -4.17
N HIS A 461 15.76 8.60 -3.46
CA HIS A 461 15.53 10.03 -3.17
C HIS A 461 16.13 10.45 -1.83
N GLU A 462 16.62 9.51 -1.02
CA GLU A 462 17.24 9.73 0.28
C GLU A 462 18.74 9.40 0.17
N THR A 463 19.58 10.44 0.13
CA THR A 463 20.94 10.38 -0.47
C THR A 463 22.03 9.59 0.29
N SER A 464 21.70 8.77 1.29
CA SER A 464 22.63 7.86 1.99
C SER A 464 22.10 6.44 2.22
N GLN A 465 20.79 6.23 2.17
CA GLN A 465 20.17 4.99 2.64
C GLN A 465 20.51 3.77 1.78
N ALA A 466 20.83 3.96 0.50
CA ALA A 466 21.24 2.85 -0.36
C ALA A 466 22.56 2.22 0.13
N ASP A 467 23.52 3.05 0.55
CA ASP A 467 24.80 2.57 1.08
C ASP A 467 24.61 1.92 2.46
N GLU A 468 23.79 2.51 3.33
CA GLU A 468 23.48 1.95 4.66
C GLU A 468 22.82 0.57 4.56
N LEU A 469 21.85 0.42 3.66
CA LEU A 469 21.16 -0.86 3.43
C LEU A 469 22.10 -1.92 2.83
N ARG A 470 22.99 -1.50 1.92
CA ARG A 470 24.03 -2.37 1.35
C ARG A 470 24.98 -2.85 2.44
N ASP A 471 25.46 -1.96 3.28
CA ASP A 471 26.51 -2.26 4.24
C ASP A 471 25.97 -2.97 5.49
N GLY A 472 24.70 -2.74 5.85
CA GLY A 472 24.05 -3.29 7.04
C GLY A 472 23.27 -4.59 6.84
N HIS A 473 22.59 -4.77 5.70
CA HIS A 473 21.56 -5.83 5.57
C HIS A 473 21.66 -6.68 4.30
N LEU A 474 22.50 -6.34 3.33
CA LEU A 474 22.63 -7.10 2.08
C LEU A 474 23.23 -8.49 2.29
N GLU A 475 24.25 -8.60 3.15
CA GLU A 475 24.97 -9.84 3.40
C GLU A 475 24.52 -10.46 4.72
N GLN A 476 24.02 -11.69 4.66
CA GLN A 476 23.66 -12.46 5.84
C GLN A 476 24.91 -12.88 6.62
N THR A 477 24.73 -13.29 7.88
CA THR A 477 25.85 -13.73 8.74
C THR A 477 26.65 -14.91 8.19
N ASP A 478 26.05 -15.72 7.31
CA ASP A 478 26.71 -16.83 6.64
C ASP A 478 27.44 -16.42 5.34
N GLY A 479 27.31 -15.18 4.89
CA GLY A 479 27.89 -14.61 3.66
C GLY A 479 26.99 -14.70 2.43
N SER A 480 25.79 -15.27 2.55
CA SER A 480 24.79 -15.29 1.49
C SER A 480 24.11 -13.92 1.32
N CYS A 481 23.53 -13.69 0.15
CA CYS A 481 22.82 -12.45 -0.16
C CYS A 481 21.38 -12.48 0.39
N CYS A 482 20.91 -11.37 0.94
CA CYS A 482 19.50 -11.12 1.24
C CYS A 482 18.77 -10.64 -0.01
N LEU A 483 17.85 -11.45 -0.56
CA LEU A 483 17.17 -11.13 -1.83
C LEU A 483 16.30 -9.87 -1.78
N PRO A 484 15.46 -9.63 -0.74
CA PRO A 484 14.68 -8.39 -0.65
C PRO A 484 15.55 -7.12 -0.67
N ILE A 485 16.70 -7.15 -0.01
CA ILE A 485 17.65 -6.03 -0.02
C ILE A 485 18.27 -5.87 -1.41
N ALA A 486 18.76 -6.95 -2.01
CA ALA A 486 19.38 -6.88 -3.33
C ALA A 486 18.42 -6.41 -4.43
N TYR A 487 17.14 -6.82 -4.38
CA TYR A 487 16.12 -6.35 -5.31
C TYR A 487 15.81 -4.87 -5.08
N THR A 488 15.71 -4.44 -3.82
CA THR A 488 15.54 -3.03 -3.46
C THR A 488 16.69 -2.16 -3.98
N LEU A 489 17.94 -2.60 -3.80
CA LEU A 489 19.13 -1.93 -4.32
C LEU A 489 19.16 -1.91 -5.86
N ASN A 490 18.83 -3.02 -6.52
CA ASN A 490 18.69 -3.07 -7.98
C ASN A 490 17.77 -1.95 -8.50
N TYR A 491 16.61 -1.75 -7.88
CA TYR A 491 15.70 -0.67 -8.26
C TYR A 491 16.20 0.72 -7.85
N SER A 492 16.82 0.86 -6.67
CA SER A 492 17.37 2.15 -6.24
C SER A 492 18.47 2.64 -7.19
N TYR A 493 19.43 1.78 -7.53
CA TYR A 493 20.49 2.12 -8.46
C TYR A 493 19.97 2.32 -9.89
N LEU A 494 18.92 1.59 -10.32
CA LEU A 494 18.22 1.87 -11.58
C LEU A 494 17.60 3.27 -11.57
N SER A 495 16.91 3.65 -10.51
CA SER A 495 16.31 4.99 -10.37
C SER A 495 17.34 6.11 -10.34
N GLN A 496 18.53 5.86 -9.80
CA GLN A 496 19.66 6.80 -9.82
C GLN A 496 20.44 6.82 -11.15
N GLY A 497 20.13 5.93 -12.10
CA GLY A 497 20.92 5.78 -13.33
C GLY A 497 22.32 5.19 -13.12
N LYS A 498 22.53 4.47 -12.00
CA LYS A 498 23.80 3.87 -11.58
C LYS A 498 23.77 2.33 -11.57
N LEU A 499 22.80 1.71 -12.24
CA LEU A 499 22.64 0.26 -12.22
C LEU A 499 23.88 -0.49 -12.73
N ASP A 500 24.63 0.06 -13.69
CA ASP A 500 25.85 -0.58 -14.18
C ASP A 500 26.99 -0.56 -13.14
N GLU A 501 27.07 0.46 -12.29
CA GLU A 501 28.00 0.50 -11.15
C GLU A 501 27.65 -0.60 -10.15
N TRP A 502 26.37 -0.70 -9.79
CA TRP A 502 25.87 -1.76 -8.91
C TRP A 502 26.09 -3.17 -9.45
N ILE A 503 25.88 -3.36 -10.75
CA ILE A 503 26.17 -4.62 -11.42
C ILE A 503 27.66 -4.99 -11.29
N ALA A 504 28.56 -4.02 -11.44
CA ALA A 504 29.99 -4.26 -11.25
C ALA A 504 30.31 -4.67 -9.80
N ASP A 505 29.64 -4.10 -8.81
CA ASP A 505 29.79 -4.48 -7.39
C ASP A 505 29.31 -5.92 -7.14
N LEU A 506 28.16 -6.31 -7.71
CA LEU A 506 27.65 -7.68 -7.65
C LEU A 506 28.62 -8.68 -8.30
N ASP A 507 29.14 -8.36 -9.48
CA ASP A 507 30.11 -9.19 -10.20
C ASP A 507 31.42 -9.32 -9.39
N ALA A 508 31.92 -8.22 -8.81
CA ALA A 508 33.11 -8.24 -7.95
C ALA A 508 32.91 -9.08 -6.69
N ARG A 509 31.71 -9.07 -6.09
CA ARG A 509 31.38 -9.93 -4.94
C ARG A 509 31.30 -11.41 -5.34
N LEU A 510 30.70 -11.70 -6.49
CA LEU A 510 30.68 -13.05 -7.06
C LEU A 510 32.09 -13.58 -7.36
N ASP A 511 33.07 -12.75 -7.69
CA ASP A 511 34.44 -13.21 -7.93
C ASP A 511 35.21 -13.58 -6.65
N GLN A 512 34.66 -13.30 -5.46
CA GLN A 512 35.34 -13.59 -4.20
C GLN A 512 35.32 -15.09 -3.86
N PRO A 513 36.47 -15.71 -3.50
CA PRO A 513 36.54 -17.16 -3.23
C PRO A 513 35.64 -17.67 -2.10
N GLY A 514 35.20 -16.78 -1.19
CA GLY A 514 34.28 -17.12 -0.10
C GLY A 514 32.82 -17.26 -0.52
N VAL A 515 32.47 -16.82 -1.72
CA VAL A 515 31.10 -16.83 -2.27
C VAL A 515 30.95 -18.03 -3.21
N ALA A 516 30.77 -19.21 -2.62
CA ALA A 516 30.66 -20.49 -3.33
C ALA A 516 29.53 -21.37 -2.76
N GLY A 517 29.09 -22.36 -3.55
CA GLY A 517 28.01 -23.27 -3.15
C GLY A 517 26.70 -22.53 -2.91
N ASP A 518 25.95 -22.96 -1.89
CA ASP A 518 24.66 -22.35 -1.52
C ASP A 518 24.74 -20.84 -1.24
N LYS A 519 25.85 -20.36 -0.66
CA LYS A 519 26.04 -18.94 -0.34
C LYS A 519 26.07 -18.06 -1.59
N ARG A 520 26.50 -18.63 -2.72
CA ARG A 520 26.60 -17.96 -4.02
C ARG A 520 25.25 -17.80 -4.72
N VAL A 521 24.28 -18.64 -4.39
CA VAL A 521 23.03 -18.76 -5.13
C VAL A 521 22.23 -17.46 -5.13
N ASN A 522 22.02 -16.84 -3.98
CA ASN A 522 21.24 -15.60 -3.92
C ASN A 522 21.96 -14.42 -4.58
N TRP A 523 23.29 -14.39 -4.56
CA TRP A 523 24.06 -13.38 -5.31
C TRP A 523 23.83 -13.52 -6.82
N LEU A 524 23.79 -14.75 -7.34
CA LEU A 524 23.50 -15.01 -8.75
C LEU A 524 22.04 -14.66 -9.10
N ILE A 525 21.06 -14.97 -8.23
CA ILE A 525 19.66 -14.56 -8.42
C ILE A 525 19.54 -13.03 -8.46
N ALA A 526 20.15 -12.33 -7.50
CA ALA A 526 20.18 -10.87 -7.44
C ALA A 526 20.81 -10.25 -8.70
N ARG A 527 21.90 -10.83 -9.19
CA ARG A 527 22.58 -10.40 -10.41
C ARG A 527 21.76 -10.65 -11.68
N GLY A 528 21.07 -11.78 -11.75
CA GLY A 528 20.11 -12.09 -12.82
C GLY A 528 18.97 -11.08 -12.84
N HIS A 529 18.42 -10.73 -11.67
CA HIS A 529 17.39 -9.70 -11.55
C HIS A 529 17.88 -8.32 -12.04
N ALA A 530 19.10 -7.92 -11.69
CA ALA A 530 19.70 -6.68 -12.20
C ALA A 530 19.72 -6.64 -13.73
N GLU A 531 20.01 -7.78 -14.38
CA GLU A 531 20.00 -7.90 -15.83
C GLU A 531 18.58 -7.81 -16.43
N GLU A 532 17.57 -8.39 -15.77
CA GLU A 532 16.17 -8.33 -16.22
C GLU A 532 15.67 -6.89 -16.36
N ILE A 533 16.05 -6.02 -15.42
CA ILE A 533 15.56 -4.64 -15.32
C ILE A 533 16.47 -3.62 -16.01
N ARG A 534 17.64 -4.04 -16.51
CA ARG A 534 18.68 -3.15 -17.05
C ARG A 534 18.20 -2.15 -18.11
N GLN A 535 17.21 -2.55 -18.92
CA GLN A 535 16.64 -1.71 -19.98
C GLN A 535 15.29 -1.08 -19.59
N GLY A 536 14.88 -1.21 -18.33
CA GLY A 536 13.65 -0.65 -17.82
C GLY A 536 13.72 0.86 -17.65
N PRO A 537 12.58 1.57 -17.71
CA PRO A 537 12.52 2.97 -17.31
C PRO A 537 12.92 3.12 -15.83
N SER A 538 13.62 4.21 -15.51
CA SER A 538 14.11 4.52 -14.16
C SER A 538 13.07 5.19 -13.25
N GLY A 539 11.86 5.43 -13.75
CA GLY A 539 10.86 6.22 -13.05
C GLY A 539 10.15 5.48 -11.90
N PRO A 540 9.86 6.15 -10.76
CA PRO A 540 9.13 5.59 -9.61
C PRO A 540 7.84 4.87 -9.89
N TYR A 541 7.11 5.40 -10.87
CA TYR A 541 5.71 5.04 -11.14
C TYR A 541 5.58 4.29 -12.45
N THR A 542 6.70 4.11 -13.17
CA THR A 542 6.76 3.27 -14.36
C THR A 542 7.10 1.85 -13.95
N VAL A 543 6.27 0.89 -14.36
CA VAL A 543 6.61 -0.52 -14.23
C VAL A 543 7.83 -0.79 -15.14
N PRO A 544 8.93 -1.35 -14.59
CA PRO A 544 10.10 -1.67 -15.37
C PRO A 544 9.75 -2.66 -16.49
N HIS A 545 10.34 -2.48 -17.66
CA HIS A 545 10.25 -3.50 -18.69
C HIS A 545 11.15 -4.67 -18.30
N TYR A 546 10.56 -5.77 -17.83
CA TYR A 546 11.30 -6.98 -17.50
C TYR A 546 11.67 -7.77 -18.74
N ARG A 547 12.96 -8.11 -18.86
CA ARG A 547 13.45 -9.10 -19.83
C ARG A 547 13.67 -10.43 -19.12
N TRP A 548 12.59 -11.15 -18.84
CA TRP A 548 12.60 -12.37 -18.01
C TRP A 548 13.64 -13.42 -18.43
N GLY A 549 13.87 -13.60 -19.73
CA GLY A 549 14.90 -14.51 -20.24
C GLY A 549 16.34 -14.04 -20.04
N ALA A 550 16.58 -12.76 -19.74
CA ALA A 550 17.93 -12.21 -19.57
C ALA A 550 18.62 -12.77 -18.33
N ALA A 551 17.91 -13.08 -17.25
CA ALA A 551 18.51 -13.67 -16.05
C ALA A 551 18.99 -15.11 -16.21
N ARG A 552 18.59 -15.80 -17.28
CA ARG A 552 18.77 -17.26 -17.43
C ARG A 552 20.21 -17.74 -17.19
N PRO A 553 21.27 -17.09 -17.74
CA PRO A 553 22.65 -17.54 -17.53
C PRO A 553 23.05 -17.58 -16.04
N TRP A 554 22.61 -16.60 -15.25
CA TRP A 554 22.92 -16.55 -13.82
C TRP A 554 22.09 -17.55 -13.02
N LEU A 555 20.83 -17.78 -13.39
CA LEU A 555 20.00 -18.76 -12.71
C LEU A 555 20.44 -20.21 -13.00
N ASP A 556 20.88 -20.50 -14.23
CA ASP A 556 21.45 -21.82 -14.55
C ASP A 556 22.74 -22.06 -13.77
N GLN A 557 23.59 -21.02 -13.65
CA GLN A 557 24.78 -21.09 -12.79
C GLN A 557 24.40 -21.26 -11.32
N ALA A 558 23.36 -20.57 -10.84
CA ALA A 558 22.87 -20.70 -9.46
C ALA A 558 22.38 -22.12 -9.18
N LEU A 559 21.68 -22.74 -10.14
CA LEU A 559 21.20 -24.12 -10.00
C LEU A 559 22.37 -25.12 -9.98
N ALA A 560 23.41 -24.85 -10.78
CA ALA A 560 24.64 -25.66 -10.78
C ALA A 560 25.44 -25.52 -9.47
N ASP A 561 25.47 -24.33 -8.87
CA ASP A 561 26.19 -24.05 -7.63
C ASP A 561 25.41 -24.50 -6.38
N ALA A 562 24.09 -24.67 -6.47
CA ALA A 562 23.23 -25.12 -5.39
C ALA A 562 23.59 -26.56 -4.94
N GLN A 563 23.78 -26.73 -3.64
CA GLN A 563 24.20 -27.96 -2.98
C GLN A 563 23.05 -28.59 -2.18
N SER A 564 22.40 -27.80 -1.32
CA SER A 564 21.26 -28.28 -0.52
C SER A 564 19.98 -28.42 -1.36
N ALA A 565 19.06 -29.26 -0.88
CA ALA A 565 17.81 -29.54 -1.56
C ALA A 565 16.89 -28.31 -1.58
N GLU A 566 16.89 -27.56 -0.47
CA GLU A 566 16.13 -26.33 -0.26
C GLU A 566 16.57 -25.24 -1.24
N VAL A 567 17.88 -25.05 -1.38
CA VAL A 567 18.44 -24.05 -2.29
C VAL A 567 18.22 -24.44 -3.75
N LYS A 568 18.38 -25.72 -4.12
CA LYS A 568 18.04 -26.22 -5.46
C LYS A 568 16.58 -25.98 -5.81
N ALA A 569 15.67 -26.30 -4.88
CA ALA A 569 14.25 -26.07 -5.06
C ALA A 569 13.96 -24.58 -5.24
N ARG A 570 14.57 -23.69 -4.44
CA ARG A 570 14.43 -22.24 -4.59
C ARG A 570 14.86 -21.75 -5.98
N VAL A 571 16.02 -22.16 -6.48
CA VAL A 571 16.47 -21.76 -7.82
C VAL A 571 15.55 -22.31 -8.91
N ALA A 572 15.09 -23.56 -8.78
CA ALA A 572 14.15 -24.15 -9.71
C ALA A 572 12.83 -23.36 -9.78
N LYS A 573 12.32 -22.88 -8.63
CA LYS A 573 11.16 -21.98 -8.56
C LYS A 573 11.43 -20.64 -9.28
N GLU A 574 12.58 -20.03 -9.08
CA GLU A 574 12.98 -18.78 -9.76
C GLU A 574 13.04 -18.94 -11.29
N ILE A 575 13.59 -20.06 -11.76
CA ILE A 575 13.63 -20.39 -13.19
C ILE A 575 12.22 -20.65 -13.74
N ALA A 576 11.46 -21.53 -13.09
CA ALA A 576 10.14 -21.94 -13.53
C ALA A 576 9.17 -20.76 -13.58
N ALA A 577 9.23 -19.86 -12.60
CA ALA A 577 8.44 -18.64 -12.59
C ALA A 577 8.67 -17.80 -13.87
N ARG A 578 9.93 -17.55 -14.24
CA ARG A 578 10.28 -16.76 -15.45
C ARG A 578 9.87 -17.43 -16.75
N LEU A 579 10.01 -18.75 -16.81
CA LEU A 579 9.55 -19.56 -17.93
C LEU A 579 8.03 -19.49 -18.06
N LEU A 580 7.30 -19.51 -16.93
CA LEU A 580 5.84 -19.42 -16.91
C LEU A 580 5.35 -18.11 -17.53
N ILE A 581 5.89 -16.94 -17.14
CA ILE A 581 5.53 -15.66 -17.81
C ILE A 581 5.90 -15.69 -19.29
N SER A 582 7.04 -16.30 -19.62
CA SER A 582 7.49 -16.42 -21.01
C SER A 582 6.71 -17.47 -21.81
N ARG A 583 5.69 -18.10 -21.20
CA ARG A 583 4.83 -19.15 -21.76
C ARG A 583 5.60 -20.39 -22.22
N GLN A 584 6.73 -20.67 -21.57
CA GLN A 584 7.55 -21.86 -21.80
C GLN A 584 7.18 -22.96 -20.79
N TYR A 585 5.93 -23.42 -20.85
CA TYR A 585 5.34 -24.33 -19.85
C TYR A 585 6.07 -25.68 -19.74
N ASP A 586 6.48 -26.26 -20.87
CA ASP A 586 7.23 -27.53 -20.89
C ASP A 586 8.59 -27.42 -20.21
N GLU A 587 9.33 -26.34 -20.47
CA GLU A 587 10.62 -26.09 -19.82
C GLU A 587 10.43 -25.84 -18.33
N ALA A 588 9.38 -25.11 -17.93
CA ALA A 588 9.06 -24.86 -16.53
C ALA A 588 8.79 -26.18 -15.78
N ARG A 589 7.96 -27.06 -16.36
CA ARG A 589 7.69 -28.40 -15.83
C ARG A 589 8.98 -29.21 -15.70
N THR A 590 9.80 -29.21 -16.73
CA THR A 590 11.04 -30.00 -16.77
C THR A 590 11.97 -29.62 -15.61
N VAL A 591 12.22 -28.32 -15.43
CA VAL A 591 13.08 -27.81 -14.34
C VAL A 591 12.52 -28.19 -12.97
N LEU A 592 11.21 -28.06 -12.76
CA LEU A 592 10.56 -28.42 -11.49
C LEU A 592 10.62 -29.94 -11.22
N GLN A 593 10.38 -30.77 -12.24
CA GLN A 593 10.41 -32.23 -12.15
C GLN A 593 11.82 -32.74 -11.83
N GLU A 594 12.84 -32.19 -12.49
CA GLU A 594 14.24 -32.52 -12.22
C GLU A 594 14.63 -32.13 -10.79
N ALA A 595 14.23 -30.94 -10.33
CA ALA A 595 14.44 -30.53 -8.96
C ALA A 595 13.73 -31.46 -7.97
N ALA A 596 12.44 -31.76 -8.18
CA ALA A 596 11.63 -32.63 -7.32
C ALA A 596 12.19 -34.06 -7.22
N ALA A 597 12.75 -34.59 -8.32
CA ALA A 597 13.38 -35.91 -8.33
C ALA A 597 14.66 -35.98 -7.48
N SER A 598 15.26 -34.83 -7.17
CA SER A 598 16.53 -34.72 -6.43
C SER A 598 16.39 -34.22 -5.00
N THR A 599 15.16 -33.96 -4.53
CA THR A 599 14.88 -33.38 -3.21
C THR A 599 14.09 -34.34 -2.30
N PRO A 600 14.10 -34.14 -0.97
CA PRO A 600 13.26 -34.88 -0.04
C PRO A 600 11.77 -34.77 -0.36
N ALA A 601 10.97 -35.75 0.09
CA ALA A 601 9.56 -35.88 -0.25
C ALA A 601 8.72 -34.63 0.06
N GLU A 602 9.01 -33.92 1.14
CA GLU A 602 8.32 -32.69 1.53
C GLU A 602 8.55 -31.56 0.50
N ILE A 603 9.81 -31.34 0.10
CA ILE A 603 10.17 -30.35 -0.91
C ILE A 603 9.66 -30.78 -2.29
N ALA A 604 9.72 -32.07 -2.61
CA ALA A 604 9.19 -32.61 -3.85
C ALA A 604 7.67 -32.41 -3.95
N ALA A 605 6.93 -32.53 -2.83
CA ALA A 605 5.49 -32.28 -2.81
C ALA A 605 5.15 -30.82 -3.14
N ASP A 606 5.88 -29.86 -2.58
CA ASP A 606 5.75 -28.44 -2.89
C ASP A 606 6.06 -28.14 -4.37
N LEU A 607 7.16 -28.69 -4.91
CA LEU A 607 7.48 -28.56 -6.34
C LEU A 607 6.44 -29.21 -7.26
N ASN A 608 5.81 -30.31 -6.83
CA ASN A 608 4.73 -30.95 -7.57
C ASN A 608 3.45 -30.09 -7.58
N GLY A 609 3.11 -29.42 -6.48
CA GLY A 609 2.02 -28.43 -6.46
C GLY A 609 2.26 -27.27 -7.41
N LEU A 610 3.52 -26.87 -7.60
CA LEU A 610 3.89 -25.87 -8.62
C LEU A 610 3.76 -26.40 -10.04
N ILE A 611 4.10 -27.67 -10.29
CA ILE A 611 3.87 -28.32 -11.59
C ILE A 611 2.37 -28.33 -11.94
N GLU A 612 1.52 -28.61 -10.96
CA GLU A 612 0.06 -28.51 -11.13
C GLU A 612 -0.38 -27.09 -11.46
N SER A 613 0.19 -26.09 -10.78
CA SER A 613 -0.07 -24.67 -11.06
C SER A 613 0.34 -24.28 -12.49
N VAL A 614 1.47 -24.80 -12.99
CA VAL A 614 1.92 -24.60 -14.39
C VAL A 614 0.92 -25.22 -15.38
N ASN A 615 0.39 -26.41 -15.09
CA ASN A 615 -0.60 -27.07 -15.93
C ASN A 615 -1.92 -26.29 -15.98
N SER A 616 -2.39 -25.80 -14.82
CA SER A 616 -3.59 -24.97 -14.74
C SER A 616 -3.43 -23.67 -15.53
N ALA A 617 -2.29 -22.99 -15.40
CA ALA A 617 -2.03 -21.76 -16.15
C ALA A 617 -1.98 -21.98 -17.68
N GLU A 618 -1.44 -23.11 -18.13
CA GLU A 618 -1.46 -23.47 -19.55
C GLU A 618 -2.89 -23.74 -20.05
N ALA A 619 -3.70 -24.46 -19.27
CA ALA A 619 -5.09 -24.74 -19.60
C ALA A 619 -5.93 -23.45 -19.65
N ASP A 620 -5.76 -22.56 -18.67
CA ASP A 620 -6.44 -21.26 -18.62
C ASP A 620 -6.11 -20.40 -19.84
N LEU A 621 -4.84 -20.39 -20.27
CA LEU A 621 -4.43 -19.69 -21.49
C LEU A 621 -5.11 -20.27 -22.73
N GLN A 622 -5.23 -21.60 -22.82
CA GLN A 622 -5.91 -22.25 -23.95
C GLN A 622 -7.41 -21.90 -23.98
N VAL A 623 -8.08 -21.89 -22.83
CA VAL A 623 -9.49 -21.46 -22.72
C VAL A 623 -9.63 -19.99 -23.13
N ALA A 624 -8.80 -19.10 -22.59
CA ALA A 624 -8.84 -17.68 -22.92
C ALA A 624 -8.59 -17.42 -24.42
N GLN A 625 -7.71 -18.21 -25.07
CA GLN A 625 -7.49 -18.12 -26.52
C GLN A 625 -8.70 -18.57 -27.33
N GLN A 626 -9.39 -19.63 -26.89
CA GLN A 626 -10.63 -20.10 -27.54
C GLN A 626 -11.75 -19.06 -27.39
N GLU A 627 -11.93 -18.49 -26.19
CA GLU A 627 -12.89 -17.42 -25.94
C GLU A 627 -12.59 -16.17 -26.75
N GLN A 628 -11.32 -15.76 -26.82
CA GLN A 628 -10.90 -14.61 -27.62
C GLN A 628 -11.16 -14.84 -29.12
N ALA A 629 -10.90 -16.04 -29.62
CA ALA A 629 -11.19 -16.41 -31.01
C ALA A 629 -12.70 -16.37 -31.29
N ALA A 630 -13.52 -16.95 -30.41
CA ALA A 630 -14.97 -16.92 -30.51
C ALA A 630 -15.53 -15.49 -30.44
N ALA A 631 -15.01 -14.65 -29.54
CA ALA A 631 -15.39 -13.25 -29.43
C ALA A 631 -15.00 -12.44 -30.67
N ALA A 632 -13.82 -12.70 -31.25
CA ALA A 632 -13.38 -12.06 -32.49
C ALA A 632 -14.24 -12.46 -33.69
N GLU A 633 -14.62 -13.74 -33.78
CA GLU A 633 -15.55 -14.26 -34.79
C GLU A 633 -16.92 -13.60 -34.67
N GLN A 634 -17.49 -13.56 -33.46
CA GLN A 634 -18.77 -12.91 -33.21
C GLN A 634 -18.72 -11.42 -33.54
N ALA A 635 -17.66 -10.71 -33.15
CA ALA A 635 -17.49 -9.29 -33.47
C ALA A 635 -17.39 -9.03 -34.98
N TYR A 636 -16.80 -9.97 -35.74
CA TYR A 636 -16.74 -9.93 -37.19
C TYR A 636 -18.13 -10.14 -37.81
N LEU A 637 -18.89 -11.15 -37.36
CA LEU A 637 -20.27 -11.39 -37.79
C LEU A 637 -21.16 -10.17 -37.53
N ASP A 638 -21.09 -9.58 -36.32
CA ASP A 638 -21.83 -8.37 -35.97
C ASP A 638 -21.45 -7.18 -36.86
N SER A 639 -20.17 -7.06 -37.21
CA SER A 639 -19.67 -6.01 -38.11
C SER A 639 -20.22 -6.17 -39.52
N LEU A 640 -20.27 -7.41 -40.03
CA LEU A 640 -20.89 -7.73 -41.32
C LEU A 640 -22.38 -7.42 -41.30
N GLN A 641 -23.11 -7.82 -40.25
CA GLN A 641 -24.53 -7.55 -40.08
C GLN A 641 -24.81 -6.03 -40.06
N ARG A 642 -24.06 -5.25 -39.28
CA ARG A 642 -24.19 -3.78 -39.25
C ARG A 642 -23.88 -3.12 -40.60
N ARG A 643 -22.98 -3.68 -41.41
CA ARG A 643 -22.68 -3.16 -42.76
C ARG A 643 -23.78 -3.51 -43.75
N ARG A 644 -24.32 -4.72 -43.66
CA ARG A 644 -25.47 -5.19 -44.41
C ARG A 644 -26.71 -4.31 -44.15
N ASP A 645 -27.04 -4.07 -42.89
CA ASP A 645 -28.21 -3.26 -42.51
C ASP A 645 -28.09 -1.81 -43.00
N ARG A 646 -26.89 -1.23 -42.92
CA ARG A 646 -26.60 0.10 -43.49
C ARG A 646 -26.75 0.13 -45.02
N ALA A 647 -26.29 -0.89 -45.72
CA ALA A 647 -26.46 -1.00 -47.17
C ALA A 647 -27.94 -1.12 -47.55
N SER A 648 -28.71 -1.90 -46.79
CA SER A 648 -30.16 -2.04 -46.95
C SER A 648 -30.88 -0.70 -46.75
N ALA A 649 -30.55 0.03 -45.68
CA ALA A 649 -31.12 1.36 -45.41
C ALA A 649 -30.80 2.39 -46.51
N ALA A 650 -29.65 2.25 -47.19
CA ALA A 650 -29.25 3.09 -48.32
C ALA A 650 -29.82 2.62 -49.68
N GLY A 651 -30.58 1.52 -49.72
CA GLY A 651 -31.12 0.95 -50.97
C GLY A 651 -30.08 0.30 -51.88
N ASN A 652 -28.88 -0.03 -51.39
CA ASN A 652 -27.82 -0.65 -52.18
C ASN A 652 -27.92 -2.18 -52.16
N THR A 653 -28.70 -2.73 -53.10
CA THR A 653 -29.01 -4.17 -53.18
C THR A 653 -27.79 -5.05 -53.49
N GLU A 654 -26.84 -4.55 -54.28
CA GLU A 654 -25.59 -5.28 -54.60
C GLU A 654 -24.72 -5.46 -53.35
N ALA A 655 -24.59 -4.41 -52.54
CA ALA A 655 -23.84 -4.48 -51.29
C ALA A 655 -24.52 -5.40 -50.25
N VAL A 656 -25.85 -5.42 -50.18
CA VAL A 656 -26.60 -6.36 -49.32
C VAL A 656 -26.32 -7.80 -49.73
N ALA A 657 -26.46 -8.15 -51.02
CA ALA A 657 -26.20 -9.50 -51.52
C ALA A 657 -24.76 -9.95 -51.25
N ARG A 658 -23.79 -9.03 -51.37
CA ARG A 658 -22.39 -9.30 -51.03
C ARG A 658 -22.20 -9.61 -49.53
N TYR A 659 -22.82 -8.85 -48.64
CA TYR A 659 -22.69 -9.09 -47.20
C TYR A 659 -23.46 -10.34 -46.74
N ASP A 660 -24.60 -10.66 -47.37
CA ASP A 660 -25.32 -11.91 -47.14
C ASP A 660 -24.47 -13.14 -47.52
N ALA A 661 -23.79 -13.08 -48.67
CA ALA A 661 -22.87 -14.14 -49.08
C ALA A 661 -21.66 -14.28 -48.12
N LEU A 662 -21.14 -13.17 -47.59
CA LEU A 662 -20.07 -13.19 -46.60
C LEU A 662 -20.52 -13.74 -45.25
N LEU A 663 -21.74 -13.41 -44.80
CA LEU A 663 -22.32 -13.94 -43.56
C LEU A 663 -22.50 -15.46 -43.67
N GLN A 664 -23.10 -15.96 -44.75
CA GLN A 664 -23.26 -17.41 -45.00
C GLN A 664 -21.92 -18.14 -45.04
N ALA A 665 -20.95 -17.60 -45.79
CA ALA A 665 -19.62 -18.20 -45.88
C ALA A 665 -18.87 -18.24 -44.54
N THR A 666 -19.18 -17.34 -43.60
CA THR A 666 -18.54 -17.25 -42.29
C THR A 666 -19.26 -18.09 -41.23
N SER A 667 -20.58 -18.21 -41.29
CA SER A 667 -21.37 -18.96 -40.30
C SER A 667 -21.32 -20.49 -40.46
N GLY A 668 -20.67 -21.01 -41.51
CA GLY A 668 -20.52 -22.44 -41.74
C GLY A 668 -21.82 -23.19 -42.07
N GLU A 669 -22.89 -22.47 -42.43
CA GLU A 669 -24.11 -22.98 -43.08
C GLU A 669 -24.00 -22.86 -44.60
#